data_AF-A0A9P6V9E3-F1
#
_entry.id   AF-A0A9P6V9E3-F1
#
_cell.length_a   1.000
_cell.length_b   1.000
_cell.length_c   1.000
_cell.angle_alpha   90.00
_cell.angle_beta   90.00
_cell.angle_gamma   90.00
#
_symmetry.space_group_name_H-M   'P 1'
#
loop_
_entity.id
_entity.type
_entity.pdbx_description
1 polymer ?
#
loop_
_entity_poly.entity_id
_entity_poly.type
_entity_poly.pdbx_seq_one_letter_code
_entity_poly.pdbx_strand_id
1 'polypeptide(L)'
;MAPRKRKQNQKQTSGHANTNGNSNNNNSKEANLHSTNTTNGDAHSHHNHDGFTAEAKEALEKLTNALPRNSKVEVRHPTLSRNPSVANYLRQALFVNESPAQDHKKHVPAGTRRRVILLLGIIIGMGLATVLMRQSKDAAYMEAFSHYFQDFDLASMVPSGMIPDEFIGNVSAMFRPEILTEEEFYPGEELREELGYKPKYPVTMIPGIVSTGLESWSTTNNSCSQKYFRKRMWGTTTMFKAVLLDKDCWISNLRLDPETGLDPEGVRLRAAQGLEAADYFVQGYWVWAPIIKNLAAIGYDNNNMYLASYDWRLSFANLENRDRYFSRLKGSLELSLKMTGEKHVLVAHSMGSNVMFYFFKWVESDKGGKGGPNWVNDHVHTFVNIAGPMLGVPKTLAAVLSGEVRDTAQLGAVSAYVLEKFFSRRERADLFRSWGGLSSMIPKGGNRIWGTIKGAPDDGTHDEEETVIKEKIAKSEETPGATSKGKYGEQSPTFGAMLAFVEGSNMENHGMDESMRLLSKMAGDDYNAMLAKNYTVGASVTQKQMDKTTKDPASWTNPLEASLPHAPRMKIYCLYGVGKSTERSYTYNRVSDLAPHIFDQRPGNVSDETGQVPNIYIDTSVHDDRLGISYGVHQGDGDGTVPLLSTGYMCVDGWSKKLYNPSGMKVITREFTHQSSLSPVDIRGGKRTADHVDILGNYQVTKDLLAIVAGRDGDGLEEQIYSKIKEYSAKVDI
;
A
#
# COMPACT_ATOMS: atom_id res chain seq x y z
N MET A 1 40.49 59.57 32.97
CA MET A 1 41.96 59.41 32.92
C MET A 1 42.35 58.49 31.76
N ALA A 2 43.57 58.62 31.24
CA ALA A 2 44.20 57.81 30.18
C ALA A 2 45.74 58.12 30.22
N PRO A 3 46.63 57.65 29.32
CA PRO A 3 46.51 56.67 28.21
C PRO A 3 47.71 55.68 28.08
N ARG A 4 47.72 54.85 27.03
CA ARG A 4 48.88 54.50 26.14
C ARG A 4 48.27 53.94 24.83
N LYS A 5 48.39 54.54 23.63
CA LYS A 5 49.56 54.91 22.75
C LYS A 5 50.33 53.67 22.28
N ARG A 6 50.67 53.44 20.99
CA ARG A 6 50.69 54.23 19.71
C ARG A 6 49.93 53.45 18.58
N LYS A 7 49.48 53.95 17.40
CA LYS A 7 50.07 54.76 16.29
C LYS A 7 51.28 54.07 15.60
N GLN A 8 51.45 54.03 14.26
CA GLN A 8 51.12 55.03 13.20
C GLN A 8 51.01 54.40 11.77
N ASN A 9 50.20 55.01 10.88
CA ASN A 9 50.44 55.48 9.48
C ASN A 9 51.26 54.67 8.43
N GLN A 10 51.11 54.84 7.08
CA GLN A 10 50.11 55.45 6.17
C GLN A 10 50.48 55.16 4.68
N LYS A 11 49.49 55.13 3.75
CA LYS A 11 49.56 55.47 2.30
C LYS A 11 50.55 54.68 1.38
N GLN A 12 50.55 54.79 0.03
CA GLN A 12 49.54 54.84 -1.04
C GLN A 12 50.29 54.77 -2.42
N THR A 13 49.58 54.65 -3.56
CA THR A 13 50.00 54.97 -4.96
C THR A 13 51.13 54.19 -5.69
N SER A 14 50.69 53.32 -6.64
CA SER A 14 51.09 53.21 -8.08
C SER A 14 52.55 53.01 -8.56
N GLY A 15 52.77 52.03 -9.45
CA GLY A 15 53.94 51.92 -10.34
C GLY A 15 53.92 50.73 -11.33
N HIS A 16 54.19 50.99 -12.62
CA HIS A 16 54.31 50.07 -13.78
C HIS A 16 55.59 49.19 -13.78
N ALA A 17 55.79 48.13 -14.60
CA ALA A 17 54.94 47.34 -15.55
C ALA A 17 55.69 46.07 -16.07
N ASN A 18 54.99 45.26 -16.90
CA ASN A 18 55.50 44.33 -17.95
C ASN A 18 56.20 43.02 -17.52
N THR A 19 56.10 41.88 -18.23
CA THR A 19 55.28 41.40 -19.39
C THR A 19 54.77 39.95 -19.07
N ASN A 20 53.99 39.18 -19.86
CA ASN A 20 53.66 39.14 -21.30
C ASN A 20 52.39 38.27 -21.57
N GLY A 21 51.70 38.43 -22.72
CA GLY A 21 50.85 37.36 -23.32
C GLY A 21 49.34 37.63 -23.60
N ASN A 22 48.99 37.73 -24.88
CA ASN A 22 47.73 37.52 -25.65
C ASN A 22 46.41 37.05 -24.98
N SER A 23 45.19 37.30 -25.53
CA SER A 23 44.69 38.31 -26.50
C SER A 23 43.14 38.21 -26.65
N ASN A 24 42.47 39.36 -26.86
CA ASN A 24 41.03 39.54 -27.15
C ASN A 24 40.59 39.04 -28.57
N ASN A 25 39.30 39.03 -29.02
CA ASN A 25 37.94 38.89 -28.43
C ASN A 25 36.87 38.99 -29.57
N ASN A 26 35.67 38.41 -29.42
CA ASN A 26 34.35 38.68 -30.08
C ASN A 26 34.15 38.80 -31.63
N ASN A 27 33.23 37.95 -32.14
CA ASN A 27 32.07 38.19 -33.05
C ASN A 27 32.07 39.25 -34.18
N SER A 28 31.65 38.87 -35.40
CA SER A 28 30.25 39.03 -35.92
C SER A 28 30.09 39.05 -37.47
N LYS A 29 28.86 38.75 -37.96
CA LYS A 29 28.27 39.05 -39.31
C LYS A 29 28.89 38.35 -40.55
N GLU A 30 28.27 38.16 -41.73
CA GLU A 30 26.88 38.18 -42.32
C GLU A 30 26.98 37.59 -43.78
N ALA A 31 25.98 37.25 -44.61
CA ALA A 31 24.50 37.09 -44.60
C ALA A 31 24.05 36.35 -45.92
N ASN A 32 22.73 36.26 -46.19
CA ASN A 32 22.10 36.24 -47.55
C ASN A 32 22.20 34.94 -48.41
N LEU A 33 21.15 34.37 -49.06
CA LEU A 33 20.10 34.95 -49.94
C LEU A 33 18.98 33.93 -50.32
N HIS A 34 17.78 34.43 -50.68
CA HIS A 34 16.77 33.86 -51.63
C HIS A 34 16.05 32.50 -51.35
N SER A 35 14.80 32.24 -51.81
CA SER A 35 13.73 33.08 -52.44
C SER A 35 12.38 32.35 -52.67
N THR A 36 11.23 33.05 -52.50
CA THR A 36 9.95 32.91 -53.27
C THR A 36 9.18 31.55 -53.23
N ASN A 37 7.91 31.31 -53.65
CA ASN A 37 6.65 32.06 -53.97
C ASN A 37 5.48 31.03 -54.17
N THR A 38 4.16 31.30 -54.27
CA THR A 38 3.17 32.30 -53.74
C THR A 38 1.73 31.85 -54.08
N THR A 39 0.72 32.31 -53.31
CA THR A 39 -0.68 32.66 -53.71
C THR A 39 -1.69 31.67 -54.36
N ASN A 40 -2.91 31.66 -53.79
CA ASN A 40 -4.27 31.77 -54.40
C ASN A 40 -4.77 30.74 -55.46
N GLY A 41 -6.11 30.55 -55.54
CA GLY A 41 -6.77 29.91 -56.69
C GLY A 41 -8.20 29.38 -56.46
N ASP A 42 -9.19 30.13 -56.93
CA ASP A 42 -10.64 29.97 -56.72
C ASP A 42 -11.38 28.76 -57.38
N ALA A 43 -12.37 28.24 -56.65
CA ALA A 43 -13.80 28.04 -57.02
C ALA A 43 -14.32 27.24 -58.26
N HIS A 44 -15.59 26.84 -58.11
CA HIS A 44 -16.67 26.59 -59.09
C HIS A 44 -16.88 25.24 -59.84
N SER A 45 -18.03 24.63 -59.49
CA SER A 45 -19.16 24.26 -60.39
C SER A 45 -19.47 22.77 -60.68
N HIS A 46 -20.73 22.54 -61.13
CA HIS A 46 -21.47 21.28 -61.15
C HIS A 46 -21.19 20.40 -62.39
N HIS A 47 -21.56 19.11 -62.31
CA HIS A 47 -22.55 18.51 -63.24
C HIS A 47 -23.15 17.19 -62.70
N ASN A 48 -24.39 16.88 -63.09
CA ASN A 48 -25.05 15.58 -62.88
C ASN A 48 -24.71 14.60 -64.01
N HIS A 49 -24.80 13.28 -63.77
CA HIS A 49 -25.60 12.37 -64.60
C HIS A 49 -25.81 10.97 -63.98
N ASP A 50 -26.96 10.35 -64.28
CA ASP A 50 -27.33 8.99 -63.88
C ASP A 50 -26.64 7.88 -64.71
N GLY A 51 -26.58 6.65 -64.17
CA GLY A 51 -26.19 5.46 -64.93
C GLY A 51 -26.16 4.16 -64.12
N PHE A 52 -27.24 3.37 -64.15
CA PHE A 52 -27.24 1.95 -63.74
C PHE A 52 -27.18 1.06 -65.00
N THR A 53 -26.27 0.08 -65.05
CA THR A 53 -26.10 -0.79 -66.23
C THR A 53 -27.04 -2.00 -66.23
N ALA A 54 -27.26 -2.57 -67.43
CA ALA A 54 -28.23 -3.65 -67.64
C ALA A 54 -27.86 -4.98 -66.95
N GLU A 55 -26.57 -5.23 -66.71
CA GLU A 55 -26.05 -6.48 -66.11
C GLU A 55 -26.62 -6.74 -64.71
N ALA A 56 -26.96 -5.68 -63.98
CA ALA A 56 -27.58 -5.76 -62.65
C ALA A 56 -28.99 -6.37 -62.66
N LYS A 57 -29.71 -6.34 -63.79
CA LYS A 57 -31.02 -7.00 -63.93
C LYS A 57 -30.87 -8.49 -64.25
N GLU A 58 -29.97 -8.84 -65.17
CA GLU A 58 -29.78 -10.23 -65.62
C GLU A 58 -29.24 -11.13 -64.50
N ALA A 59 -28.46 -10.59 -63.57
CA ALA A 59 -28.00 -11.30 -62.38
C ALA A 59 -29.15 -11.66 -61.41
N LEU A 60 -30.21 -10.86 -61.35
CA LEU A 60 -31.30 -11.02 -60.37
C LEU A 60 -32.30 -12.11 -60.79
N GLU A 61 -32.61 -12.22 -62.08
CA GLU A 61 -33.49 -13.29 -62.60
C GLU A 61 -32.85 -14.69 -62.47
N LYS A 62 -31.53 -14.79 -62.64
CA LYS A 62 -30.80 -16.06 -62.52
C LYS A 62 -30.76 -16.59 -61.08
N LEU A 63 -30.79 -15.71 -60.08
CA LEU A 63 -30.70 -16.07 -58.65
C LEU A 63 -32.03 -16.60 -58.08
N THR A 64 -33.16 -16.28 -58.72
CA THR A 64 -34.51 -16.63 -58.21
C THR A 64 -34.90 -18.09 -58.51
N ASN A 65 -34.27 -18.74 -59.48
CA ASN A 65 -34.69 -20.04 -60.02
C ASN A 65 -33.90 -21.28 -59.50
N ALA A 66 -33.10 -21.14 -58.45
CA ALA A 66 -32.06 -22.12 -58.09
C ALA A 66 -32.29 -22.94 -56.79
N LEU A 67 -33.52 -23.05 -56.28
CA LEU A 67 -33.81 -23.73 -55.00
C LEU A 67 -34.82 -24.89 -55.12
N PRO A 68 -34.39 -26.16 -55.02
CA PRO A 68 -35.26 -27.33 -54.85
C PRO A 68 -35.92 -27.40 -53.47
N ARG A 69 -37.04 -28.12 -53.37
CA ARG A 69 -37.81 -28.34 -52.13
C ARG A 69 -37.42 -29.65 -51.42
N ASN A 70 -37.67 -29.68 -50.11
CA ASN A 70 -37.89 -30.86 -49.26
C ASN A 70 -36.75 -31.89 -49.08
N SER A 71 -36.27 -31.98 -47.83
CA SER A 71 -36.14 -33.27 -47.15
C SER A 71 -36.36 -33.08 -45.64
N LYS A 72 -37.10 -33.99 -44.99
CA LYS A 72 -37.26 -34.04 -43.53
C LYS A 72 -36.29 -35.06 -42.94
N VAL A 73 -35.64 -34.73 -41.83
CA VAL A 73 -35.11 -35.71 -40.87
C VAL A 73 -35.52 -35.23 -39.47
N GLU A 74 -36.03 -36.16 -38.66
CA GLU A 74 -36.64 -35.88 -37.37
C GLU A 74 -35.73 -36.41 -36.24
N VAL A 75 -35.46 -35.59 -35.21
CA VAL A 75 -34.59 -35.97 -34.08
C VAL A 75 -35.34 -35.72 -32.78
N ARG A 76 -35.42 -36.75 -31.94
CA ARG A 76 -36.08 -36.68 -30.61
C ARG A 76 -35.14 -36.01 -29.60
N HIS A 77 -35.64 -35.00 -28.89
CA HIS A 77 -35.08 -34.57 -27.61
C HIS A 77 -35.70 -35.35 -26.44
N PRO A 78 -35.00 -35.44 -25.31
CA PRO A 78 -35.46 -34.66 -24.15
C PRO A 78 -34.44 -33.63 -23.63
N THR A 79 -34.97 -32.47 -23.25
CA THR A 79 -34.49 -31.58 -22.16
C THR A 79 -32.99 -31.52 -21.84
N LEU A 80 -32.28 -30.62 -22.51
CA LEU A 80 -31.12 -29.90 -21.95
C LEU A 80 -31.48 -28.41 -21.84
N SER A 81 -30.97 -27.72 -20.82
CA SER A 81 -31.41 -26.35 -20.50
C SER A 81 -30.92 -25.31 -21.51
N ARG A 82 -31.61 -24.16 -21.57
CA ARG A 82 -31.41 -23.11 -22.57
C ARG A 82 -30.16 -22.27 -22.30
N ASN A 83 -29.10 -22.41 -23.10
CA ASN A 83 -28.19 -21.29 -23.39
C ASN A 83 -27.45 -21.47 -24.74
N PRO A 84 -27.69 -20.62 -25.76
CA PRO A 84 -27.21 -20.88 -27.14
C PRO A 84 -25.74 -20.55 -27.41
N SER A 85 -24.99 -19.97 -26.46
CA SER A 85 -23.58 -19.59 -26.65
C SER A 85 -22.63 -20.79 -26.65
N VAL A 86 -22.82 -21.75 -25.74
CA VAL A 86 -21.86 -22.84 -25.47
C VAL A 86 -21.77 -23.84 -26.62
N ALA A 87 -22.90 -24.14 -27.27
CA ALA A 87 -22.97 -25.13 -28.35
C ALA A 87 -22.17 -24.74 -29.61
N ASN A 88 -22.02 -23.44 -29.90
CA ASN A 88 -21.22 -22.98 -31.03
C ASN A 88 -19.71 -23.07 -30.74
N TYR A 89 -19.29 -22.77 -29.51
CA TYR A 89 -17.88 -22.78 -29.12
C TYR A 89 -17.28 -24.20 -29.20
N LEU A 90 -18.00 -25.18 -28.65
CA LEU A 90 -17.63 -26.61 -28.73
C LEU A 90 -17.58 -27.14 -30.18
N ARG A 91 -18.35 -26.54 -31.10
CA ARG A 91 -18.39 -26.95 -32.51
C ARG A 91 -17.21 -26.42 -33.33
N GLN A 92 -16.57 -25.32 -32.91
CA GLN A 92 -15.35 -24.80 -33.53
C GLN A 92 -14.07 -25.42 -32.95
N ALA A 93 -14.08 -25.88 -31.69
CA ALA A 93 -12.89 -26.39 -31.01
C ALA A 93 -12.46 -27.83 -31.40
N LEU A 94 -13.31 -28.59 -32.09
CA LEU A 94 -13.15 -30.06 -32.22
C LEU A 94 -12.92 -30.60 -33.65
N PHE A 95 -12.74 -29.74 -34.66
CA PHE A 95 -12.51 -30.18 -36.05
C PHE A 95 -11.29 -29.51 -36.69
N VAL A 96 -10.15 -30.20 -36.64
CA VAL A 96 -9.01 -29.98 -37.51
C VAL A 96 -9.12 -30.96 -38.68
N ASN A 97 -8.93 -30.51 -39.93
CA ASN A 97 -8.31 -31.36 -40.96
C ASN A 97 -7.73 -30.56 -42.14
N GLU A 98 -6.47 -30.87 -42.45
CA GLU A 98 -5.81 -30.98 -43.77
C GLU A 98 -5.97 -29.88 -44.85
N SER A 99 -4.83 -29.29 -45.23
CA SER A 99 -4.61 -28.58 -46.50
C SER A 99 -4.55 -29.57 -47.69
N PRO A 100 -4.77 -29.10 -48.94
CA PRO A 100 -3.59 -28.98 -49.81
C PRO A 100 -3.63 -27.84 -50.87
N ALA A 101 -2.46 -27.68 -51.53
CA ALA A 101 -2.20 -27.00 -52.81
C ALA A 101 -2.18 -25.45 -52.87
N GLN A 102 -1.33 -24.94 -53.78
CA GLN A 102 -1.10 -23.51 -54.07
C GLN A 102 -1.64 -23.16 -55.47
N ASP A 103 -2.07 -21.91 -55.68
CA ASP A 103 -1.80 -21.16 -56.93
C ASP A 103 -1.63 -19.66 -56.61
N HIS A 104 -0.88 -18.93 -57.45
CA HIS A 104 -0.54 -17.53 -57.29
C HIS A 104 -1.33 -16.61 -58.24
N LYS A 105 -2.06 -15.60 -57.73
CA LYS A 105 -2.19 -14.27 -58.38
C LYS A 105 -2.63 -13.14 -57.42
N LYS A 106 -1.76 -12.11 -57.33
CA LYS A 106 -2.00 -10.65 -57.11
C LYS A 106 -3.21 -10.19 -56.27
N HIS A 107 -2.91 -9.62 -55.10
CA HIS A 107 -3.84 -8.78 -54.31
C HIS A 107 -3.92 -7.32 -54.78
N VAL A 108 -5.07 -6.68 -54.52
CA VAL A 108 -5.26 -5.22 -54.45
C VAL A 108 -5.78 -4.87 -53.04
N PRO A 109 -5.40 -3.74 -52.39
CA PRO A 109 -5.49 -3.63 -50.93
C PRO A 109 -6.88 -3.25 -50.39
N ALA A 110 -7.40 -4.02 -49.43
CA ALA A 110 -8.66 -3.76 -48.73
C ALA A 110 -8.58 -2.64 -47.65
N GLY A 111 -7.65 -1.69 -47.77
CA GLY A 111 -7.35 -0.70 -46.73
C GLY A 111 -8.32 0.49 -46.67
N THR A 112 -8.88 0.92 -47.80
CA THR A 112 -9.52 2.24 -47.92
C THR A 112 -10.90 2.32 -47.26
N ARG A 113 -11.77 1.33 -47.46
CA ARG A 113 -13.16 1.37 -46.94
C ARG A 113 -13.23 1.43 -45.41
N ARG A 114 -12.38 0.68 -44.70
CA ARG A 114 -12.32 0.70 -43.23
C ARG A 114 -11.84 2.05 -42.68
N ARG A 115 -10.86 2.69 -43.34
CA ARG A 115 -10.36 4.03 -42.94
C ARG A 115 -11.42 5.13 -43.11
N VAL A 116 -12.20 5.10 -44.19
CA VAL A 116 -13.29 6.07 -44.41
C VAL A 116 -14.40 5.93 -43.36
N ILE A 117 -14.80 4.69 -43.03
CA ILE A 117 -15.80 4.42 -41.99
C ILE A 117 -15.29 4.87 -40.60
N LEU A 118 -14.02 4.61 -40.29
CA LEU A 118 -13.40 5.06 -39.03
C LEU A 118 -13.38 6.59 -38.93
N LEU A 119 -12.98 7.30 -39.98
CA LEU A 119 -12.95 8.77 -40.01
C LEU A 119 -14.35 9.39 -39.88
N LEU A 120 -15.37 8.81 -40.54
CA LEU A 120 -16.76 9.24 -40.36
C LEU A 120 -17.25 8.98 -38.92
N GLY A 121 -16.90 7.84 -38.33
CA GLY A 121 -17.20 7.54 -36.93
C GLY A 121 -16.56 8.53 -35.95
N ILE A 122 -15.30 8.92 -36.19
CA ILE A 122 -14.59 9.92 -35.38
C ILE A 122 -15.22 11.31 -35.54
N ILE A 123 -15.59 11.73 -36.76
CA ILE A 123 -16.26 13.02 -37.00
C ILE A 123 -17.64 13.07 -36.33
N ILE A 124 -18.43 11.98 -36.43
CA ILE A 124 -19.73 11.88 -35.75
C ILE A 124 -19.56 11.87 -34.23
N GLY A 125 -18.55 11.16 -33.71
CA GLY A 125 -18.20 11.13 -32.29
C GLY A 125 -17.82 12.51 -31.74
N MET A 126 -16.95 13.25 -32.45
CA MET A 126 -16.59 14.63 -32.08
C MET A 126 -17.79 15.58 -32.22
N GLY A 127 -18.66 15.39 -33.21
CA GLY A 127 -19.92 16.14 -33.33
C GLY A 127 -20.86 15.91 -32.15
N LEU A 128 -21.03 14.65 -31.73
CA LEU A 128 -21.87 14.30 -30.59
C LEU A 128 -21.26 14.83 -29.27
N ALA A 129 -19.94 14.68 -29.09
CA ALA A 129 -19.21 15.21 -27.94
C ALA A 129 -19.31 16.74 -27.85
N THR A 130 -19.12 17.47 -28.95
CA THR A 130 -19.23 18.95 -28.93
C THR A 130 -20.67 19.46 -28.75
N VAL A 131 -21.68 18.68 -29.11
CA VAL A 131 -23.09 18.96 -28.75
C VAL A 131 -23.34 18.74 -27.26
N LEU A 132 -22.85 17.64 -26.68
CA LEU A 132 -22.97 17.35 -25.25
C LEU A 132 -22.19 18.36 -24.38
N MET A 133 -20.95 18.69 -24.77
CA MET A 133 -20.12 19.72 -24.12
C MET A 133 -20.77 21.11 -24.14
N ARG A 134 -21.66 21.41 -25.09
CA ARG A 134 -22.42 22.65 -25.16
C ARG A 134 -23.62 22.70 -24.19
N GLN A 135 -23.99 21.60 -23.56
CA GLN A 135 -25.03 21.56 -22.51
C GLN A 135 -24.49 21.55 -21.08
N SER A 136 -23.27 21.03 -20.86
CA SER A 136 -22.56 21.16 -19.58
C SER A 136 -21.98 22.58 -19.41
N LYS A 137 -22.29 23.27 -18.31
CA LYS A 137 -21.81 24.65 -18.08
C LYS A 137 -20.34 24.74 -17.63
N ASP A 138 -19.74 23.65 -17.20
CA ASP A 138 -18.44 23.65 -16.50
C ASP A 138 -17.28 23.28 -17.43
N ALA A 139 -17.02 24.13 -18.43
CA ALA A 139 -15.88 23.95 -19.35
C ALA A 139 -14.53 23.84 -18.61
N ALA A 140 -14.37 24.59 -17.51
CA ALA A 140 -13.17 24.58 -16.68
C ALA A 140 -12.85 23.19 -16.10
N TYR A 141 -13.86 22.37 -15.78
CA TYR A 141 -13.64 20.98 -15.35
C TYR A 141 -12.98 20.16 -16.46
N MET A 142 -13.51 20.23 -17.69
CA MET A 142 -13.02 19.43 -18.82
C MET A 142 -11.67 19.92 -19.35
N GLU A 143 -11.39 21.22 -19.29
CA GLU A 143 -10.09 21.78 -19.65
C GLU A 143 -8.99 21.25 -18.70
N ALA A 144 -9.23 21.32 -17.39
CA ALA A 144 -8.36 20.72 -16.37
C ALA A 144 -8.22 19.19 -16.52
N PHE A 145 -9.32 18.48 -16.79
CA PHE A 145 -9.33 17.03 -17.05
C PHE A 145 -8.44 16.66 -18.25
N SER A 146 -8.53 17.45 -19.33
CA SER A 146 -7.80 17.20 -20.57
C SER A 146 -6.29 17.45 -20.43
N HIS A 147 -5.89 18.49 -19.69
CA HIS A 147 -4.48 18.81 -19.51
C HIS A 147 -3.74 17.83 -18.60
N TYR A 148 -4.41 17.20 -17.62
CA TYR A 148 -3.79 16.17 -16.78
C TYR A 148 -3.65 14.80 -17.48
N PHE A 149 -4.58 14.43 -18.37
CA PHE A 149 -4.57 13.11 -19.02
C PHE A 149 -3.69 12.99 -20.27
N GLN A 150 -3.24 14.10 -20.87
CA GLN A 150 -2.36 14.06 -22.07
C GLN A 150 -1.03 13.32 -21.82
N ASP A 151 -0.51 13.30 -20.59
CA ASP A 151 0.72 12.58 -20.21
C ASP A 151 0.49 11.12 -19.77
N PHE A 152 -0.76 10.64 -19.71
CA PHE A 152 -1.11 9.32 -19.16
C PHE A 152 -2.21 8.59 -19.95
N ASP A 153 -2.05 8.49 -21.27
CA ASP A 153 -2.81 7.53 -22.07
C ASP A 153 -2.31 6.09 -21.83
N LEU A 154 -2.83 5.48 -20.77
CA LEU A 154 -2.56 4.07 -20.43
C LEU A 154 -3.07 3.09 -21.51
N ALA A 155 -4.04 3.51 -22.33
CA ALA A 155 -4.67 2.67 -23.35
C ALA A 155 -3.86 2.59 -24.66
N SER A 156 -3.03 3.59 -24.99
CA SER A 156 -2.02 3.45 -26.05
C SER A 156 -0.68 2.86 -25.57
N MET A 157 -0.41 2.86 -24.26
CA MET A 157 0.78 2.21 -23.68
C MET A 157 0.67 0.68 -23.55
N VAL A 158 -0.52 0.08 -23.65
CA VAL A 158 -0.74 -1.36 -23.43
C VAL A 158 -1.63 -1.98 -24.52
N PRO A 159 -1.26 -3.14 -25.11
CA PRO A 159 -2.11 -3.83 -26.08
C PRO A 159 -3.48 -4.23 -25.50
N SER A 160 -4.55 -3.93 -26.24
CA SER A 160 -5.92 -4.24 -25.85
C SER A 160 -6.10 -5.73 -25.51
N GLY A 161 -6.61 -6.01 -24.30
CA GLY A 161 -6.82 -7.37 -23.79
C GLY A 161 -5.74 -7.89 -22.84
N MET A 162 -4.62 -7.19 -22.65
CA MET A 162 -3.61 -7.56 -21.63
C MET A 162 -3.97 -7.05 -20.22
N ILE A 163 -4.87 -6.08 -20.11
CA ILE A 163 -5.37 -5.48 -18.86
C ILE A 163 -6.91 -5.48 -18.91
N PRO A 164 -7.62 -5.94 -17.85
CA PRO A 164 -9.08 -5.84 -17.73
C PRO A 164 -9.56 -4.40 -17.57
N ASP A 165 -10.75 -4.11 -18.08
CA ASP A 165 -11.37 -2.78 -18.00
C ASP A 165 -11.57 -2.29 -16.55
N GLU A 166 -11.76 -3.21 -15.59
CA GLU A 166 -11.83 -2.90 -14.15
C GLU A 166 -10.56 -2.26 -13.61
N PHE A 167 -9.38 -2.70 -14.06
CA PHE A 167 -8.10 -2.10 -13.65
C PHE A 167 -7.95 -0.69 -14.23
N ILE A 168 -8.33 -0.51 -15.49
CA ILE A 168 -8.33 0.82 -16.13
C ILE A 168 -9.31 1.73 -15.38
N GLY A 169 -10.51 1.25 -15.04
CA GLY A 169 -11.50 1.98 -14.25
C GLY A 169 -10.98 2.39 -12.87
N ASN A 170 -10.35 1.48 -12.13
CA ASN A 170 -9.77 1.77 -10.81
C ASN A 170 -8.61 2.78 -10.88
N VAL A 171 -7.72 2.64 -11.87
CA VAL A 171 -6.61 3.58 -12.08
C VAL A 171 -7.10 4.96 -12.56
N SER A 172 -8.10 5.02 -13.44
CA SER A 172 -8.74 6.28 -13.86
C SER A 172 -9.56 6.94 -12.75
N ALA A 173 -10.14 6.17 -11.83
CA ALA A 173 -10.79 6.71 -10.63
C ALA A 173 -9.77 7.34 -9.67
N MET A 174 -8.59 6.73 -9.54
CA MET A 174 -7.45 7.24 -8.75
C MET A 174 -6.99 8.61 -9.25
N PHE A 175 -6.97 8.85 -10.56
CA PHE A 175 -6.55 10.13 -11.17
C PHE A 175 -7.69 11.14 -11.39
N ARG A 176 -8.82 11.03 -10.68
CA ARG A 176 -9.81 12.11 -10.66
C ARG A 176 -9.23 13.32 -9.90
N PRO A 177 -9.37 14.56 -10.41
CA PRO A 177 -8.94 15.74 -9.68
C PRO A 177 -9.77 15.90 -8.40
N GLU A 178 -9.08 15.96 -7.26
CA GLU A 178 -9.70 16.25 -5.97
C GLU A 178 -10.15 17.72 -5.94
N ILE A 179 -11.43 17.94 -5.65
CA ILE A 179 -12.03 19.27 -5.59
C ILE A 179 -11.96 19.72 -4.14
N LEU A 180 -11.14 20.75 -3.86
CA LEU A 180 -11.04 21.30 -2.52
C LEU A 180 -12.41 21.85 -2.10
N THR A 181 -13.01 21.24 -1.08
CA THR A 181 -14.31 21.63 -0.51
C THR A 181 -14.12 22.00 0.96
N GLU A 182 -14.97 22.89 1.47
CA GLU A 182 -14.89 23.37 2.88
C GLU A 182 -14.91 22.20 3.88
N GLU A 183 -15.61 21.11 3.55
CA GLU A 183 -15.69 19.90 4.38
C GLU A 183 -14.33 19.22 4.69
N GLU A 184 -13.27 19.49 3.93
CA GLU A 184 -11.94 18.89 4.14
C GLU A 184 -11.18 19.44 5.35
N PHE A 185 -11.55 20.63 5.85
CA PHE A 185 -10.90 21.29 6.98
C PHE A 185 -11.63 21.07 8.31
N TYR A 186 -12.68 20.24 8.33
CA TYR A 186 -13.43 19.84 9.53
C TYR A 186 -12.83 18.56 10.16
N PRO A 187 -12.80 18.43 11.50
CA PRO A 187 -13.29 19.36 12.53
C PRO A 187 -12.41 20.60 12.83
N GLY A 188 -11.28 20.80 12.17
CA GLY A 188 -10.32 21.87 12.47
C GLY A 188 -10.92 23.28 12.50
N GLU A 189 -11.75 23.65 11.52
CA GLU A 189 -12.39 24.97 11.49
C GLU A 189 -13.44 25.15 12.58
N GLU A 190 -14.34 24.16 12.76
CA GLU A 190 -15.31 24.08 13.87
C GLU A 190 -14.62 24.32 15.23
N LEU A 191 -13.52 23.61 15.49
CA LEU A 191 -12.77 23.72 16.75
C LEU A 191 -12.01 25.05 16.88
N ARG A 192 -11.53 25.64 15.77
CA ARG A 192 -10.92 26.98 15.76
C ARG A 192 -11.95 28.06 16.09
N GLU A 193 -13.16 27.97 15.53
CA GLU A 193 -14.15 29.05 15.56
C GLU A 193 -15.09 28.98 16.76
N GLU A 194 -15.65 27.79 17.07
CA GLU A 194 -16.54 27.64 18.23
C GLU A 194 -15.78 27.58 19.56
N LEU A 195 -14.64 26.86 19.57
CA LEU A 195 -13.91 26.53 20.81
C LEU A 195 -12.56 27.24 20.94
N GLY A 196 -12.12 28.01 19.93
CA GLY A 196 -10.87 28.79 19.99
C GLY A 196 -9.60 27.93 20.02
N TYR A 197 -9.57 26.80 19.32
CA TYR A 197 -8.38 25.94 19.22
C TYR A 197 -7.24 26.66 18.47
N LYS A 198 -6.01 26.45 18.93
CA LYS A 198 -4.76 27.05 18.43
C LYS A 198 -3.59 26.08 18.68
N PRO A 199 -2.44 26.23 18.00
CA PRO A 199 -1.27 25.38 18.24
C PRO A 199 -0.73 25.59 19.65
N LYS A 200 -0.45 24.51 20.38
CA LYS A 200 0.22 24.56 21.68
C LYS A 200 1.50 23.74 21.69
N TYR A 201 1.45 22.49 21.25
CA TYR A 201 2.62 21.62 21.18
C TYR A 201 3.09 21.44 19.74
N PRO A 202 4.40 21.48 19.45
CA PRO A 202 4.93 21.09 18.14
C PRO A 202 4.57 19.64 17.80
N VAL A 203 4.19 19.40 16.55
CA VAL A 203 3.72 18.09 16.08
C VAL A 203 4.79 17.44 15.21
N THR A 204 5.09 16.17 15.49
CA THR A 204 5.89 15.33 14.60
C THR A 204 5.10 14.11 14.19
N MET A 205 4.87 13.94 12.89
CA MET A 205 4.15 12.82 12.29
C MET A 205 5.15 11.75 11.84
N ILE A 206 4.86 10.48 12.10
CA ILE A 206 5.71 9.33 11.77
C ILE A 206 4.89 8.35 10.90
N PRO A 207 5.18 8.26 9.59
CA PRO A 207 4.41 7.47 8.64
C PRO A 207 4.51 5.94 8.88
N GLY A 208 3.53 5.20 8.37
CA GLY A 208 3.52 3.74 8.36
C GLY A 208 4.35 3.11 7.24
N ILE A 209 4.31 1.78 7.12
CA ILE A 209 4.90 1.08 5.96
C ILE A 209 4.25 1.58 4.66
N VAL A 210 5.00 1.52 3.55
CA VAL A 210 4.63 1.97 2.19
C VAL A 210 4.12 3.41 2.00
N SER A 211 3.77 4.14 3.06
CA SER A 211 3.17 5.48 2.94
C SER A 211 4.16 6.58 2.55
N THR A 212 5.46 6.42 2.84
CA THR A 212 6.51 7.35 2.37
C THR A 212 6.92 7.04 0.93
N GLY A 213 6.86 8.03 0.04
CA GLY A 213 7.39 7.93 -1.32
C GLY A 213 8.92 7.79 -1.36
N LEU A 214 9.46 6.97 -2.27
CA LEU A 214 10.89 6.71 -2.41
C LEU A 214 11.42 7.25 -3.75
N GLU A 215 12.38 8.18 -3.70
CA GLU A 215 13.04 8.82 -4.85
C GLU A 215 14.36 8.11 -5.21
N SER A 216 14.63 7.88 -6.50
CA SER A 216 15.93 7.35 -6.94
C SER A 216 17.00 8.43 -7.04
N TRP A 217 18.14 8.15 -6.42
CA TRP A 217 19.37 8.95 -6.44
C TRP A 217 20.52 8.19 -7.12
N SER A 218 20.18 7.19 -7.94
CA SER A 218 21.14 6.32 -8.63
C SER A 218 21.77 7.06 -9.81
N THR A 219 23.11 7.17 -9.84
CA THR A 219 23.85 7.96 -10.85
C THR A 219 24.77 7.14 -11.76
N THR A 220 24.95 5.85 -11.49
CA THR A 220 25.92 5.00 -12.20
C THR A 220 25.41 4.59 -13.59
N ASN A 221 26.20 4.81 -14.64
CA ASN A 221 25.84 4.52 -16.04
C ASN A 221 25.43 3.05 -16.30
N ASN A 222 25.96 2.11 -15.52
CA ASN A 222 25.66 0.69 -15.65
C ASN A 222 24.38 0.27 -14.87
N SER A 223 23.77 1.18 -14.10
CA SER A 223 22.52 0.93 -13.39
C SER A 223 21.33 1.23 -14.30
N CYS A 224 20.40 0.28 -14.46
CA CYS A 224 19.12 0.54 -15.11
C CYS A 224 18.33 1.68 -14.43
N SER A 225 18.63 1.92 -13.15
CA SER A 225 18.09 2.93 -12.24
C SER A 225 18.36 4.37 -12.68
N GLN A 226 19.39 4.63 -13.48
CA GLN A 226 19.86 5.98 -13.80
C GLN A 226 18.79 6.83 -14.53
N LYS A 227 17.97 6.22 -15.39
CA LYS A 227 16.85 6.89 -16.08
C LYS A 227 15.71 7.34 -15.15
N TYR A 228 15.75 6.93 -13.88
CA TYR A 228 14.83 7.34 -12.82
C TYR A 228 15.44 8.31 -11.81
N PHE A 229 16.66 8.83 -12.05
CA PHE A 229 17.27 9.84 -11.17
C PHE A 229 16.29 11.00 -10.91
N ARG A 230 16.07 11.29 -9.62
CA ARG A 230 15.08 12.24 -9.08
C ARG A 230 13.63 12.03 -9.51
N LYS A 231 13.25 10.77 -9.77
CA LYS A 231 11.84 10.33 -9.89
C LYS A 231 11.48 9.42 -8.72
N ARG A 232 10.22 9.45 -8.30
CA ARG A 232 9.71 8.54 -7.27
C ARG A 232 9.49 7.15 -7.89
N MET A 233 10.24 6.16 -7.40
CA MET A 233 10.12 4.73 -7.74
C MET A 233 9.03 4.04 -6.91
N TRP A 234 8.67 4.65 -5.78
CA TRP A 234 7.52 4.31 -4.96
C TRP A 234 6.70 5.58 -4.70
N GLY A 235 5.40 5.52 -5.00
CA GLY A 235 4.53 6.70 -5.09
C GLY A 235 4.66 7.47 -6.41
N THR A 236 3.60 8.20 -6.78
CA THR A 236 3.36 8.84 -8.10
C THR A 236 3.25 7.89 -9.32
N THR A 237 2.80 8.45 -10.45
CA THR A 237 2.64 7.80 -11.76
C THR A 237 3.91 7.15 -12.33
N THR A 238 5.10 7.58 -11.90
CA THR A 238 6.36 6.98 -12.38
C THR A 238 6.52 5.53 -11.90
N MET A 239 6.03 5.20 -10.69
CA MET A 239 6.01 3.82 -10.18
C MET A 239 5.29 2.88 -11.16
N PHE A 240 4.08 3.23 -11.60
CA PHE A 240 3.31 2.41 -12.53
C PHE A 240 3.99 2.28 -13.91
N LYS A 241 4.52 3.38 -14.47
CA LYS A 241 5.30 3.34 -15.73
C LYS A 241 6.55 2.46 -15.60
N ALA A 242 7.22 2.47 -14.44
CA ALA A 242 8.39 1.61 -14.18
C ALA A 242 8.02 0.12 -14.03
N VAL A 243 6.93 -0.22 -13.33
CA VAL A 243 6.50 -1.63 -13.20
C VAL A 243 6.05 -2.22 -14.55
N LEU A 244 5.28 -1.46 -15.34
CA LEU A 244 4.72 -1.94 -16.61
C LEU A 244 5.76 -2.09 -17.72
N LEU A 245 6.73 -1.18 -17.81
CA LEU A 245 7.70 -1.12 -18.91
C LEU A 245 9.09 -1.67 -18.55
N ASP A 246 9.39 -1.80 -17.26
CA ASP A 246 10.75 -1.94 -16.73
C ASP A 246 10.80 -2.79 -15.43
N LYS A 247 9.89 -3.77 -15.31
CA LYS A 247 9.68 -4.65 -14.13
C LYS A 247 10.97 -5.02 -13.40
N ASP A 248 11.92 -5.65 -14.09
CA ASP A 248 13.13 -6.18 -13.45
C ASP A 248 14.02 -5.07 -12.87
N CYS A 249 14.02 -3.89 -13.50
CA CYS A 249 14.70 -2.72 -12.97
C CYS A 249 13.99 -2.19 -11.71
N TRP A 250 12.66 -2.17 -11.71
CA TRP A 250 11.87 -1.76 -10.53
C TRP A 250 12.11 -2.71 -9.34
N ILE A 251 12.13 -4.04 -9.57
CA ILE A 251 12.55 -5.03 -8.55
C ILE A 251 13.95 -4.72 -8.05
N SER A 252 14.92 -4.56 -8.96
CA SER A 252 16.33 -4.35 -8.61
C SER A 252 16.54 -3.06 -7.79
N ASN A 253 15.69 -2.05 -7.95
CA ASN A 253 15.75 -0.82 -7.16
C ASN A 253 15.12 -0.97 -5.77
N LEU A 254 14.03 -1.73 -5.64
CA LEU A 254 13.31 -1.88 -4.38
C LEU A 254 13.81 -3.03 -3.51
N ARG A 255 14.41 -4.06 -4.09
CA ARG A 255 15.10 -5.13 -3.35
C ARG A 255 16.26 -4.54 -2.54
N LEU A 256 16.40 -4.98 -1.30
CA LEU A 256 17.60 -4.73 -0.51
C LEU A 256 18.59 -5.88 -0.66
N ASP A 257 19.87 -5.57 -0.48
CA ASP A 257 20.94 -6.54 -0.41
C ASP A 257 20.75 -7.47 0.82
N PRO A 258 20.83 -8.81 0.67
CA PRO A 258 20.45 -9.75 1.73
C PRO A 258 21.44 -9.79 2.90
N GLU A 259 22.75 -9.61 2.67
CA GLU A 259 23.77 -9.66 3.72
C GLU A 259 23.78 -8.39 4.59
N THR A 260 23.71 -7.22 3.93
CA THR A 260 23.83 -5.91 4.59
C THR A 260 22.48 -5.34 5.04
N GLY A 261 21.39 -5.66 4.32
CA GLY A 261 20.08 -5.04 4.50
C GLY A 261 20.02 -3.58 4.02
N LEU A 262 20.81 -3.23 2.98
CA LEU A 262 20.95 -1.88 2.42
C LEU A 262 20.62 -1.86 0.91
N ASP A 263 20.75 -0.71 0.25
CA ASP A 263 20.59 -0.64 -1.22
C ASP A 263 21.73 -1.42 -1.91
N PRO A 264 21.46 -2.25 -2.95
CA PRO A 264 22.48 -2.92 -3.75
C PRO A 264 23.47 -1.98 -4.46
N GLU A 265 24.61 -2.50 -4.92
CA GLU A 265 25.59 -1.68 -5.65
C GLU A 265 24.99 -1.01 -6.91
N GLY A 266 25.27 0.29 -7.07
CA GLY A 266 24.70 1.11 -8.15
C GLY A 266 23.26 1.57 -7.94
N VAL A 267 22.53 1.00 -6.97
CA VAL A 267 21.19 1.43 -6.56
C VAL A 267 21.29 2.41 -5.39
N ARG A 268 20.41 3.43 -5.40
CA ARG A 268 20.28 4.36 -4.27
C ARG A 268 18.86 4.92 -4.21
N LEU A 269 17.97 4.32 -3.42
CA LEU A 269 16.65 4.93 -3.14
C LEU A 269 16.67 5.68 -1.81
N ARG A 270 16.02 6.84 -1.74
CA ARG A 270 15.90 7.62 -0.49
C ARG A 270 14.46 8.08 -0.29
N ALA A 271 14.05 8.20 0.97
CA ALA A 271 12.74 8.74 1.32
C ALA A 271 12.59 10.19 0.83
N ALA A 272 11.46 10.49 0.20
CA ALA A 272 11.03 11.86 -0.03
C ALA A 272 10.97 12.65 1.29
N GLN A 273 11.04 13.98 1.21
CA GLN A 273 11.21 14.86 2.38
C GLN A 273 10.14 15.97 2.36
N GLY A 274 9.78 16.48 3.54
CA GLY A 274 8.67 17.43 3.71
C GLY A 274 7.31 16.72 3.72
N LEU A 275 6.23 17.50 3.88
CA LEU A 275 4.85 16.96 3.98
C LEU A 275 4.44 16.16 2.74
N GLU A 276 4.86 16.61 1.56
CA GLU A 276 4.69 15.96 0.24
C GLU A 276 5.23 14.52 0.14
N ALA A 277 5.90 14.02 1.18
CA ALA A 277 6.45 12.67 1.22
C ALA A 277 5.40 11.60 1.56
N ALA A 278 4.31 11.94 2.27
CA ALA A 278 3.25 11.02 2.67
C ALA A 278 1.86 11.68 2.87
N ASP A 279 1.65 12.93 2.48
CA ASP A 279 0.31 13.55 2.42
C ASP A 279 -0.62 12.79 1.45
N TYR A 280 -0.12 12.52 0.24
CA TYR A 280 -0.74 11.70 -0.81
C TYR A 280 0.26 10.67 -1.32
N PHE A 281 -0.16 9.41 -1.46
CA PHE A 281 0.68 8.35 -2.05
C PHE A 281 0.81 8.52 -3.58
N VAL A 282 -0.31 8.86 -4.19
CA VAL A 282 -0.48 9.32 -5.57
C VAL A 282 -1.56 10.40 -5.55
N GLN A 283 -1.62 11.25 -6.59
CA GLN A 283 -2.74 12.18 -6.77
C GLN A 283 -4.08 11.42 -6.65
N GLY A 284 -5.03 11.98 -5.90
CA GLY A 284 -6.33 11.36 -5.59
C GLY A 284 -6.32 10.22 -4.55
N TYR A 285 -5.16 9.86 -3.98
CA TYR A 285 -5.07 8.92 -2.86
C TYR A 285 -4.35 9.55 -1.67
N TRP A 286 -5.11 10.13 -0.75
CA TRP A 286 -4.59 10.71 0.49
C TRP A 286 -4.14 9.64 1.49
N VAL A 287 -3.16 10.00 2.32
CA VAL A 287 -2.77 9.25 3.53
C VAL A 287 -2.76 10.20 4.73
N TRP A 288 -1.78 11.11 4.83
CA TRP A 288 -1.72 12.10 5.92
C TRP A 288 -2.46 13.42 5.61
N ALA A 289 -2.92 13.65 4.37
CA ALA A 289 -3.53 14.92 3.98
C ALA A 289 -4.70 15.39 4.88
N PRO A 290 -5.65 14.55 5.36
CA PRO A 290 -6.74 15.03 6.21
C PRO A 290 -6.25 15.56 7.56
N ILE A 291 -5.29 14.88 8.20
CA ILE A 291 -4.62 15.33 9.42
C ILE A 291 -3.86 16.65 9.18
N ILE A 292 -3.15 16.76 8.06
CA ILE A 292 -2.39 17.97 7.70
C ILE A 292 -3.32 19.16 7.44
N LYS A 293 -4.41 18.99 6.68
CA LYS A 293 -5.44 20.01 6.43
C LYS A 293 -6.07 20.49 7.75
N ASN A 294 -6.41 19.55 8.64
CA ASN A 294 -7.02 19.86 9.94
C ASN A 294 -6.07 20.53 10.95
N LEU A 295 -4.79 20.14 10.98
CA LEU A 295 -3.77 20.84 11.77
C LEU A 295 -3.57 22.27 11.24
N ALA A 296 -3.51 22.45 9.91
CA ALA A 296 -3.43 23.78 9.31
C ALA A 296 -4.66 24.65 9.61
N ALA A 297 -5.86 24.07 9.65
CA ALA A 297 -7.10 24.76 9.97
C ALA A 297 -7.12 25.39 11.39
N ILE A 298 -6.41 24.82 12.37
CA ILE A 298 -6.20 25.45 13.69
C ILE A 298 -4.91 26.29 13.79
N GLY A 299 -4.12 26.38 12.72
CA GLY A 299 -2.94 27.27 12.62
C GLY A 299 -1.56 26.60 12.66
N TYR A 300 -1.44 25.29 12.40
CA TYR A 300 -0.13 24.65 12.18
C TYR A 300 0.44 24.95 10.78
N ASP A 301 1.76 24.95 10.67
CA ASP A 301 2.51 25.16 9.44
C ASP A 301 3.87 24.41 9.46
N ASN A 302 4.69 24.60 8.43
CA ASN A 302 6.01 23.96 8.32
C ASN A 302 7.03 24.36 9.42
N ASN A 303 6.72 25.32 10.29
CA ASN A 303 7.58 25.73 11.41
C ASN A 303 7.28 24.96 12.71
N ASN A 304 6.04 24.48 12.88
CA ASN A 304 5.57 23.78 14.09
C ASN A 304 5.03 22.36 13.82
N MET A 305 4.94 21.94 12.55
CA MET A 305 4.58 20.59 12.10
C MET A 305 5.69 19.98 11.25
N TYR A 306 6.13 18.75 11.58
CA TYR A 306 7.19 18.03 10.88
C TYR A 306 6.75 16.60 10.52
N LEU A 307 6.95 16.17 9.26
CA LEU A 307 6.81 14.76 8.87
C LEU A 307 8.19 14.10 8.88
N ALA A 308 8.40 13.14 9.79
CA ALA A 308 9.63 12.36 9.91
C ALA A 308 9.62 11.20 8.90
N SER A 309 9.76 11.53 7.61
CA SER A 309 9.76 10.57 6.50
C SER A 309 11.00 9.66 6.48
N TYR A 310 10.79 8.35 6.25
CA TYR A 310 11.85 7.33 6.26
C TYR A 310 11.63 6.22 5.22
N ASP A 311 12.70 5.47 4.91
CA ASP A 311 12.68 4.33 3.98
C ASP A 311 12.20 3.07 4.69
N TRP A 312 10.89 2.84 4.62
CA TRP A 312 10.16 1.76 5.27
C TRP A 312 10.59 0.33 4.86
N ARG A 313 11.50 0.17 3.90
CA ARG A 313 12.09 -1.13 3.54
C ARG A 313 13.18 -1.56 4.52
N LEU A 314 13.94 -0.60 5.05
CA LEU A 314 15.13 -0.86 5.88
C LEU A 314 14.76 -1.46 7.24
N SER A 315 15.67 -2.25 7.81
CA SER A 315 15.59 -2.56 9.23
C SER A 315 15.79 -1.30 10.08
N PHE A 316 15.23 -1.27 11.29
CA PHE A 316 15.29 -0.04 12.10
C PHE A 316 16.72 0.31 12.54
N ALA A 317 17.60 -0.68 12.75
CA ALA A 317 19.03 -0.43 12.91
C ALA A 317 19.63 0.24 11.66
N ASN A 318 19.24 -0.19 10.46
CA ASN A 318 19.73 0.38 9.20
C ASN A 318 19.17 1.78 8.87
N LEU A 319 18.01 2.18 9.41
CA LEU A 319 17.52 3.57 9.35
C LEU A 319 18.54 4.55 9.96
N GLU A 320 19.19 4.17 11.07
CA GLU A 320 20.27 4.96 11.65
C GLU A 320 21.60 4.76 10.91
N ASN A 321 21.96 3.53 10.55
CA ASN A 321 23.24 3.25 9.87
C ASN A 321 23.37 3.96 8.51
N ARG A 322 22.32 3.95 7.68
CA ARG A 322 22.32 4.50 6.32
C ARG A 322 22.02 6.00 6.28
N ASP A 323 20.93 6.41 6.92
CA ASP A 323 20.33 7.75 6.72
C ASP A 323 20.46 8.68 7.93
N ARG A 324 20.94 8.16 9.07
CA ARG A 324 20.97 8.84 10.38
C ARG A 324 19.59 9.27 10.87
N TYR A 325 18.56 8.48 10.56
CA TYR A 325 17.15 8.84 10.80
C TYR A 325 16.86 9.19 12.27
N PHE A 326 17.26 8.33 13.22
CA PHE A 326 17.00 8.57 14.64
C PHE A 326 17.86 9.70 15.21
N SER A 327 19.12 9.83 14.76
CA SER A 327 19.97 10.99 15.09
C SER A 327 19.36 12.32 14.60
N ARG A 328 18.73 12.34 13.41
CA ARG A 328 18.06 13.52 12.84
C ARG A 328 16.74 13.82 13.56
N LEU A 329 15.94 12.80 13.85
CA LEU A 329 14.71 12.94 14.65
C LEU A 329 15.03 13.50 16.04
N LYS A 330 16.01 12.94 16.75
CA LYS A 330 16.49 13.45 18.04
C LYS A 330 16.90 14.93 17.94
N GLY A 331 17.71 15.28 16.95
CA GLY A 331 18.16 16.66 16.73
C GLY A 331 17.04 17.65 16.39
N SER A 332 16.02 17.21 15.64
CA SER A 332 14.82 18.01 15.34
C SER A 332 14.01 18.31 16.61
N LEU A 333 13.76 17.29 17.43
CA LEU A 333 13.02 17.41 18.69
C LEU A 333 13.79 18.26 19.72
N GLU A 334 15.11 18.10 19.82
CA GLU A 334 15.97 18.95 20.66
C GLU A 334 16.07 20.41 20.18
N LEU A 335 15.94 20.67 18.87
CA LEU A 335 15.97 22.02 18.31
C LEU A 335 14.63 22.72 18.49
N SER A 336 13.51 22.06 18.17
CA SER A 336 12.18 22.64 18.27
C SER A 336 11.76 22.91 19.73
N LEU A 337 12.15 22.06 20.69
CA LEU A 337 12.04 22.39 22.12
C LEU A 337 12.79 23.68 22.50
N LYS A 338 13.99 23.92 21.95
CA LYS A 338 14.78 25.15 22.20
C LYS A 338 14.20 26.38 21.51
N MET A 339 13.49 26.23 20.39
CA MET A 339 12.86 27.34 19.66
C MET A 339 11.48 27.72 20.22
N THR A 340 10.71 26.75 20.71
CA THR A 340 9.32 26.95 21.14
C THR A 340 9.14 26.99 22.66
N GLY A 341 10.07 26.39 23.42
CA GLY A 341 9.91 26.15 24.86
C GLY A 341 8.98 24.98 25.19
N GLU A 342 8.37 24.34 24.18
CA GLU A 342 7.33 23.33 24.33
C GLU A 342 7.79 21.95 23.89
N LYS A 343 7.22 20.92 24.53
CA LYS A 343 7.49 19.53 24.20
C LYS A 343 6.66 19.05 23.01
N HIS A 344 7.13 18.00 22.34
CA HIS A 344 6.46 17.48 21.16
C HIS A 344 5.29 16.53 21.45
N VAL A 345 4.26 16.61 20.62
CA VAL A 345 3.32 15.52 20.38
C VAL A 345 3.82 14.71 19.19
N LEU A 346 4.05 13.41 19.41
CA LEU A 346 4.55 12.48 18.42
C LEU A 346 3.39 11.61 17.94
N VAL A 347 2.96 11.81 16.69
CA VAL A 347 1.79 11.15 16.09
C VAL A 347 2.30 10.09 15.12
N ALA A 348 2.09 8.83 15.43
CA ALA A 348 2.57 7.72 14.62
C ALA A 348 1.39 6.89 14.07
N HIS A 349 1.53 6.42 12.84
CA HIS A 349 0.54 5.56 12.19
C HIS A 349 1.14 4.19 11.86
N SER A 350 0.40 3.11 12.12
CA SER A 350 0.75 1.75 11.70
C SER A 350 2.20 1.39 12.12
N MET A 351 3.04 0.89 11.21
CA MET A 351 4.45 0.58 11.46
C MET A 351 5.25 1.75 12.07
N GLY A 352 4.85 3.01 11.83
CA GLY A 352 5.47 4.18 12.42
C GLY A 352 5.45 4.17 13.95
N SER A 353 4.43 3.54 14.55
CA SER A 353 4.35 3.37 16.01
C SER A 353 5.41 2.40 16.53
N ASN A 354 5.75 1.36 15.76
CA ASN A 354 6.85 0.44 16.09
C ASN A 354 8.22 1.14 15.91
N VAL A 355 8.36 2.01 14.90
CA VAL A 355 9.54 2.88 14.72
C VAL A 355 9.71 3.84 15.90
N MET A 356 8.61 4.39 16.43
CA MET A 356 8.64 5.25 17.62
C MET A 356 8.95 4.49 18.91
N PHE A 357 8.40 3.30 19.09
CA PHE A 357 8.74 2.43 20.22
C PHE A 357 10.24 2.10 20.24
N TYR A 358 10.82 1.78 19.08
CA TYR A 358 12.27 1.61 18.91
C TYR A 358 13.05 2.90 19.19
N PHE A 359 12.58 4.05 18.70
CA PHE A 359 13.24 5.34 18.95
C PHE A 359 13.36 5.65 20.45
N PHE A 360 12.32 5.36 21.25
CA PHE A 360 12.38 5.60 22.70
C PHE A 360 13.50 4.81 23.38
N LYS A 361 13.76 3.55 23.00
CA LYS A 361 14.89 2.79 23.55
C LYS A 361 16.23 3.12 22.91
N TRP A 362 16.24 3.42 21.62
CA TRP A 362 17.43 3.91 20.93
C TRP A 362 17.95 5.21 21.57
N VAL A 363 17.07 6.18 21.89
CA VAL A 363 17.49 7.48 22.41
C VAL A 363 17.96 7.43 23.87
N GLU A 364 17.37 6.56 24.69
CA GLU A 364 17.82 6.30 26.07
C GLU A 364 19.20 5.60 26.12
N SER A 365 19.51 4.74 25.14
CA SER A 365 20.62 3.79 25.23
C SER A 365 22.00 4.35 24.86
N ASP A 366 23.03 3.86 25.58
CA ASP A 366 24.45 4.01 25.24
C ASP A 366 24.83 3.42 23.87
N LYS A 367 24.07 2.44 23.38
CA LYS A 367 24.23 1.85 22.04
C LYS A 367 23.62 2.70 20.93
N GLY A 368 22.82 3.71 21.27
CA GLY A 368 22.08 4.56 20.33
C GLY A 368 22.33 6.05 20.56
N GLY A 369 21.26 6.81 20.79
CA GLY A 369 21.23 8.27 20.80
C GLY A 369 21.81 8.96 22.03
N LYS A 370 22.16 8.21 23.10
CA LYS A 370 22.85 8.72 24.30
C LYS A 370 22.19 9.96 24.91
N GLY A 371 20.85 10.01 24.91
CA GLY A 371 20.07 11.05 25.57
C GLY A 371 20.00 10.89 27.10
N GLY A 372 20.24 9.68 27.61
CA GLY A 372 20.01 9.32 29.01
C GLY A 372 18.53 9.02 29.30
N PRO A 373 18.22 8.49 30.50
CA PRO A 373 16.90 7.94 30.82
C PRO A 373 15.79 9.00 30.81
N ASN A 374 16.10 10.25 31.14
CA ASN A 374 15.10 11.32 31.20
C ASN A 374 14.82 11.96 29.83
N TRP A 375 15.53 11.59 28.76
CA TRP A 375 15.41 12.31 27.48
C TRP A 375 13.97 12.33 26.96
N VAL A 376 13.26 11.19 27.01
CA VAL A 376 11.85 11.10 26.60
C VAL A 376 10.95 11.90 27.54
N ASN A 377 11.19 11.84 28.85
CA ASN A 377 10.47 12.62 29.87
C ASN A 377 10.53 14.12 29.63
N ASP A 378 11.60 14.61 29.01
CA ASP A 378 11.92 16.03 28.95
C ASP A 378 11.63 16.64 27.57
N HIS A 379 11.66 15.86 26.49
CA HIS A 379 11.37 16.33 25.12
C HIS A 379 9.97 15.95 24.59
N VAL A 380 9.35 14.90 25.14
CA VAL A 380 8.05 14.39 24.65
C VAL A 380 6.92 14.74 25.62
N HIS A 381 5.83 15.27 25.09
CA HIS A 381 4.57 15.51 25.81
C HIS A 381 3.67 14.29 25.74
N THR A 382 3.47 13.80 24.52
CA THR A 382 2.47 12.78 24.23
C THR A 382 2.92 11.93 23.06
N PHE A 383 2.70 10.62 23.16
CA PHE A 383 2.78 9.69 22.04
C PHE A 383 1.34 9.31 21.63
N VAL A 384 0.96 9.63 20.40
CA VAL A 384 -0.33 9.25 19.81
C VAL A 384 -0.07 8.10 18.85
N ASN A 385 -0.46 6.90 19.26
CA ASN A 385 -0.35 5.66 18.51
C ASN A 385 -1.65 5.43 17.73
N ILE A 386 -1.66 5.71 16.43
CA ILE A 386 -2.81 5.47 15.54
C ILE A 386 -2.64 4.12 14.84
N ALA A 387 -3.55 3.17 15.13
CA ALA A 387 -3.60 1.85 14.50
C ALA A 387 -2.25 1.07 14.50
N GLY A 388 -1.40 1.27 15.51
CA GLY A 388 -0.08 0.64 15.55
C GLY A 388 -0.14 -0.86 15.85
N PRO A 389 0.48 -1.73 15.04
CA PRO A 389 0.54 -3.18 15.26
C PRO A 389 1.66 -3.52 16.25
N MET A 390 1.41 -3.25 17.53
CA MET A 390 2.38 -3.41 18.62
C MET A 390 2.89 -4.85 18.72
N LEU A 391 2.03 -5.84 18.47
CA LEU A 391 2.40 -7.25 18.45
C LEU A 391 2.63 -7.81 17.04
N GLY A 392 2.67 -6.97 16.00
CA GLY A 392 2.78 -7.40 14.60
C GLY A 392 1.46 -7.86 13.96
N VAL A 393 1.48 -8.28 12.69
CA VAL A 393 0.29 -8.72 11.96
C VAL A 393 0.51 -10.06 11.25
N PRO A 394 -0.45 -11.01 11.31
CA PRO A 394 -0.38 -12.30 10.60
C PRO A 394 -0.12 -12.13 9.09
N LYS A 395 -0.60 -11.04 8.49
CA LYS A 395 -0.35 -10.65 7.09
C LYS A 395 1.13 -10.61 6.70
N THR A 396 2.01 -10.21 7.62
CA THR A 396 3.47 -10.21 7.35
C THR A 396 4.05 -11.61 7.26
N LEU A 397 3.56 -12.56 8.06
CA LEU A 397 3.97 -13.97 8.00
C LEU A 397 3.62 -14.55 6.63
N ALA A 398 2.37 -14.40 6.16
CA ALA A 398 1.96 -14.83 4.82
C ALA A 398 2.81 -14.19 3.71
N ALA A 399 3.11 -12.89 3.84
CA ALA A 399 3.97 -12.16 2.91
C ALA A 399 5.37 -12.77 2.78
N VAL A 400 6.11 -12.97 3.88
CA VAL A 400 7.49 -13.50 3.82
C VAL A 400 7.54 -15.02 3.63
N LEU A 401 6.47 -15.75 3.97
CA LEU A 401 6.37 -17.19 3.78
C LEU A 401 6.09 -17.56 2.32
N SER A 402 5.00 -17.04 1.74
CA SER A 402 4.50 -17.43 0.40
C SER A 402 4.35 -16.28 -0.60
N GLY A 403 4.62 -15.03 -0.22
CA GLY A 403 4.47 -13.88 -1.11
C GLY A 403 3.01 -13.49 -1.36
N GLU A 404 2.09 -13.88 -0.49
CA GLU A 404 0.65 -13.61 -0.60
C GLU A 404 0.25 -12.53 0.41
N VAL A 405 -0.41 -11.46 -0.06
CA VAL A 405 -0.77 -10.25 0.72
C VAL A 405 -2.13 -9.75 0.25
N ARG A 406 -3.21 -10.32 0.79
CA ARG A 406 -4.55 -10.28 0.18
C ARG A 406 -5.38 -9.03 0.56
N ASP A 407 -4.73 -7.88 0.62
CA ASP A 407 -5.36 -6.66 1.14
C ASP A 407 -6.48 -6.13 0.23
N THR A 408 -7.66 -5.90 0.83
CA THR A 408 -8.93 -5.69 0.13
C THR A 408 -9.60 -4.36 0.48
N ALA A 409 -8.80 -3.29 0.51
CA ALA A 409 -9.29 -1.91 0.48
C ALA A 409 -8.45 -1.04 -0.49
N GLN A 410 -9.13 -0.52 -1.52
CA GLN A 410 -8.74 0.56 -2.46
C GLN A 410 -7.32 0.59 -3.04
N LEU A 411 -6.26 0.78 -2.24
CA LEU A 411 -4.90 0.62 -2.75
C LEU A 411 -4.64 -0.82 -3.17
N GLY A 412 -5.12 -1.81 -2.39
CA GLY A 412 -4.94 -3.23 -2.68
C GLY A 412 -5.46 -3.65 -4.06
N ALA A 413 -6.62 -3.14 -4.47
CA ALA A 413 -7.21 -3.43 -5.79
C ALA A 413 -6.37 -2.96 -7.00
N VAL A 414 -5.32 -2.16 -6.78
CA VAL A 414 -4.38 -1.71 -7.82
C VAL A 414 -2.95 -2.17 -7.52
N SER A 415 -2.46 -2.03 -6.28
CA SER A 415 -1.10 -2.45 -5.90
C SER A 415 -0.98 -3.96 -5.76
N ALA A 416 -1.93 -4.64 -5.11
CA ALA A 416 -1.97 -6.10 -5.11
C ALA A 416 -2.30 -6.61 -6.52
N TYR A 417 -3.20 -5.99 -7.29
CA TYR A 417 -3.42 -6.39 -8.69
C TYR A 417 -2.12 -6.34 -9.53
N VAL A 418 -1.35 -5.25 -9.43
CA VAL A 418 -0.06 -5.12 -10.12
C VAL A 418 0.95 -6.15 -9.59
N LEU A 419 1.06 -6.34 -8.28
CA LEU A 419 1.99 -7.29 -7.68
C LEU A 419 1.61 -8.76 -7.94
N GLU A 420 0.33 -9.08 -8.02
CA GLU A 420 -0.20 -10.44 -8.22
C GLU A 420 -0.24 -10.89 -9.68
N LYS A 421 -0.43 -9.96 -10.62
CA LYS A 421 -0.47 -10.28 -12.06
C LYS A 421 0.88 -10.20 -12.76
N PHE A 422 1.76 -9.28 -12.36
CA PHE A 422 3.05 -9.07 -13.05
C PHE A 422 4.22 -9.81 -12.39
N PHE A 423 4.04 -10.36 -11.19
CA PHE A 423 5.07 -11.07 -10.43
C PHE A 423 4.51 -12.40 -9.93
N SER A 424 5.36 -13.42 -9.87
CA SER A 424 5.04 -14.68 -9.20
C SER A 424 5.07 -14.54 -7.68
N ARG A 425 4.43 -15.49 -6.98
CA ARG A 425 4.50 -15.63 -5.53
C ARG A 425 5.93 -15.64 -4.99
N ARG A 426 6.85 -16.32 -5.68
CA ARG A 426 8.25 -16.45 -5.27
C ARG A 426 9.01 -15.13 -5.40
N GLU A 427 8.85 -14.42 -6.52
CA GLU A 427 9.45 -13.08 -6.69
C GLU A 427 8.97 -12.10 -5.61
N ARG A 428 7.70 -12.17 -5.21
CA ARG A 428 7.17 -11.36 -4.09
C ARG A 428 7.74 -11.79 -2.76
N ALA A 429 7.76 -13.09 -2.46
CA ALA A 429 8.34 -13.60 -1.21
C ALA A 429 9.80 -13.17 -1.06
N ASP A 430 10.61 -13.30 -2.11
CA ASP A 430 12.03 -12.92 -2.08
C ASP A 430 12.25 -11.39 -1.97
N LEU A 431 11.39 -10.58 -2.60
CA LEU A 431 11.38 -9.13 -2.42
C LEU A 431 11.00 -8.74 -0.99
N PHE A 432 9.93 -9.33 -0.45
CA PHE A 432 9.43 -9.09 0.91
C PHE A 432 10.42 -9.56 1.99
N ARG A 433 11.11 -10.68 1.78
CA ARG A 433 12.22 -11.15 2.63
C ARG A 433 13.38 -10.16 2.70
N SER A 434 13.67 -9.45 1.60
CA SER A 434 14.69 -8.39 1.62
C SER A 434 14.28 -7.17 2.46
N TRP A 435 12.99 -6.93 2.67
CA TRP A 435 12.48 -5.78 3.42
C TRP A 435 12.49 -6.05 4.94
N GLY A 436 13.62 -5.75 5.57
CA GLY A 436 13.76 -5.79 7.03
C GLY A 436 12.71 -4.93 7.76
N GLY A 437 12.22 -3.84 7.16
CA GLY A 437 11.14 -3.02 7.73
C GLY A 437 9.82 -3.79 7.83
N LEU A 438 9.42 -4.52 6.78
CA LEU A 438 8.25 -5.41 6.80
C LEU A 438 8.38 -6.49 7.89
N SER A 439 9.58 -7.08 8.03
CA SER A 439 9.86 -8.11 9.03
C SER A 439 9.77 -7.60 10.48
N SER A 440 9.84 -6.29 10.72
CA SER A 440 9.59 -5.70 12.06
C SER A 440 8.17 -5.94 12.58
N MET A 441 7.22 -6.23 11.68
CA MET A 441 5.81 -6.46 12.00
C MET A 441 5.41 -7.93 12.03
N ILE A 442 6.38 -8.86 12.07
CA ILE A 442 6.10 -10.27 12.36
C ILE A 442 5.40 -10.40 13.73
N PRO A 443 4.40 -11.30 13.87
CA PRO A 443 3.70 -11.57 15.13
C PRO A 443 4.65 -11.88 16.29
N LYS A 444 4.40 -11.24 17.44
CA LYS A 444 5.24 -11.28 18.64
C LYS A 444 4.54 -11.98 19.81
N GLY A 445 5.33 -12.54 20.72
CA GLY A 445 4.86 -13.32 21.86
C GLY A 445 4.53 -14.78 21.56
N GLY A 446 4.70 -15.24 20.31
CA GLY A 446 4.52 -16.64 19.92
C GLY A 446 3.15 -17.21 20.31
N ASN A 447 3.13 -18.46 20.75
CA ASN A 447 1.89 -19.14 21.15
C ASN A 447 1.24 -18.56 22.43
N ARG A 448 1.90 -17.64 23.17
CA ARG A 448 1.33 -16.97 24.37
C ARG A 448 0.31 -15.89 24.03
N ILE A 449 0.53 -15.18 22.91
CA ILE A 449 -0.39 -14.16 22.38
C ILE A 449 -1.38 -14.79 21.41
N TRP A 450 -0.87 -15.53 20.42
CA TRP A 450 -1.63 -15.88 19.22
C TRP A 450 -2.38 -17.22 19.32
N GLY A 451 -2.21 -17.94 20.43
CA GLY A 451 -2.82 -19.23 20.70
C GLY A 451 -1.95 -20.43 20.32
N THR A 452 -2.50 -21.61 20.58
CA THR A 452 -1.97 -22.92 20.15
C THR A 452 -3.02 -23.63 19.33
N ILE A 453 -2.69 -24.73 18.65
CA ILE A 453 -3.67 -25.57 17.90
C ILE A 453 -4.87 -26.10 18.72
N LYS A 454 -4.95 -25.80 20.04
CA LYS A 454 -6.08 -26.12 20.93
C LYS A 454 -7.00 -24.93 21.21
N GLY A 455 -6.60 -23.71 20.87
CA GLY A 455 -7.33 -22.48 21.18
C GLY A 455 -6.47 -21.22 21.19
N ALA A 456 -7.07 -20.06 20.92
CA ALA A 456 -6.48 -18.73 21.04
C ALA A 456 -7.30 -17.80 21.97
N PRO A 457 -6.70 -16.72 22.52
CA PRO A 457 -7.41 -15.77 23.38
C PRO A 457 -8.63 -15.10 22.73
N ASP A 458 -8.56 -14.89 21.42
CA ASP A 458 -9.58 -14.26 20.58
C ASP A 458 -10.49 -15.26 19.84
N ASP A 459 -10.54 -16.52 20.27
CA ASP A 459 -11.57 -17.47 19.81
C ASP A 459 -12.98 -16.99 20.21
N GLY A 460 -13.92 -17.07 19.27
CA GLY A 460 -15.28 -16.55 19.41
C GLY A 460 -15.48 -15.09 18.97
N THR A 461 -14.58 -14.51 18.15
CA THR A 461 -14.78 -13.17 17.55
C THR A 461 -15.88 -13.13 16.48
N HIS A 462 -16.20 -14.26 15.83
CA HIS A 462 -17.32 -14.30 14.88
C HIS A 462 -18.64 -14.16 15.63
N ASP A 463 -19.25 -12.98 15.50
CA ASP A 463 -20.51 -12.69 16.16
C ASP A 463 -21.61 -13.61 15.65
N GLU A 464 -22.03 -14.54 16.51
CA GLU A 464 -23.13 -15.47 16.27
C GLU A 464 -24.41 -14.72 15.85
N GLU A 465 -24.59 -13.47 16.29
CA GLU A 465 -25.68 -12.60 15.83
C GLU A 465 -25.61 -12.29 14.34
N GLU A 466 -24.43 -11.98 13.78
CA GLU A 466 -24.30 -11.68 12.35
C GLU A 466 -24.46 -12.96 11.52
N THR A 467 -23.95 -14.11 11.99
CA THR A 467 -24.20 -15.41 11.35
C THR A 467 -25.67 -15.79 11.41
N VAL A 468 -26.36 -15.55 12.53
CA VAL A 468 -27.80 -15.81 12.69
C VAL A 468 -28.65 -14.84 11.85
N ILE A 469 -28.22 -13.60 11.65
CA ILE A 469 -28.87 -12.65 10.73
C ILE A 469 -28.70 -13.13 9.29
N LYS A 470 -27.47 -13.49 8.88
CA LYS A 470 -27.19 -14.04 7.54
C LYS A 470 -27.95 -15.35 7.29
N GLU A 471 -28.04 -16.26 8.26
CA GLU A 471 -28.87 -17.46 8.14
C GLU A 471 -30.37 -17.16 8.08
N LYS A 472 -30.88 -16.17 8.80
CA LYS A 472 -32.30 -15.75 8.72
C LYS A 472 -32.63 -15.16 7.35
N ILE A 473 -31.71 -14.39 6.76
CA ILE A 473 -31.84 -13.84 5.41
C ILE A 473 -31.78 -14.97 4.36
N ALA A 474 -30.77 -15.84 4.43
CA ALA A 474 -30.63 -16.97 3.50
C ALA A 474 -31.85 -17.91 3.52
N LYS A 475 -32.37 -18.24 4.72
CA LYS A 475 -33.60 -19.04 4.89
C LYS A 475 -34.88 -18.35 4.41
N SER A 476 -34.83 -17.06 4.05
CA SER A 476 -35.93 -16.35 3.39
C SER A 476 -35.85 -16.35 1.86
N GLU A 477 -34.70 -16.74 1.28
CA GLU A 477 -34.46 -16.78 -0.18
C GLU A 477 -34.17 -18.19 -0.75
N GLU A 478 -34.21 -19.24 0.07
CA GLU A 478 -33.92 -20.62 -0.37
C GLU A 478 -34.88 -21.13 -1.46
N THR A 479 -34.39 -21.15 -2.70
CA THR A 479 -34.95 -21.98 -3.77
C THR A 479 -34.54 -23.45 -3.52
N PRO A 480 -35.47 -24.41 -3.48
CA PRO A 480 -35.17 -25.77 -3.02
C PRO A 480 -34.28 -26.55 -4.01
N GLY A 481 -33.02 -26.79 -3.65
CA GLY A 481 -32.10 -27.57 -4.50
C GLY A 481 -30.71 -27.91 -3.92
N ALA A 482 -30.21 -27.22 -2.90
CA ALA A 482 -28.87 -27.45 -2.36
C ALA A 482 -28.87 -28.54 -1.26
N THR A 483 -28.38 -29.75 -1.58
CA THR A 483 -28.29 -30.84 -0.60
C THR A 483 -27.06 -30.72 0.30
N SER A 484 -27.21 -30.08 1.47
CA SER A 484 -26.19 -30.11 2.51
C SER A 484 -26.13 -31.49 3.21
N LYS A 485 -25.01 -32.22 3.04
CA LYS A 485 -24.72 -33.48 3.74
C LYS A 485 -23.27 -33.54 4.22
N GLY A 486 -22.99 -32.82 5.30
CA GLY A 486 -21.79 -32.98 6.11
C GLY A 486 -22.14 -32.81 7.58
N LYS A 487 -22.08 -33.89 8.38
CA LYS A 487 -22.13 -33.79 9.84
C LYS A 487 -20.72 -33.50 10.36
N TYR A 488 -20.31 -32.25 10.29
CA TYR A 488 -19.14 -31.76 11.01
C TYR A 488 -19.52 -31.42 12.45
N GLY A 489 -18.57 -31.53 13.39
CA GLY A 489 -18.83 -31.52 14.82
C GLY A 489 -19.04 -30.13 15.42
N GLU A 490 -19.58 -30.10 16.64
CA GLU A 490 -19.81 -28.90 17.45
C GLU A 490 -18.47 -28.36 18.03
N GLN A 491 -17.57 -27.93 17.17
CA GLN A 491 -16.35 -27.20 17.54
C GLN A 491 -16.43 -25.78 16.99
N SER A 492 -16.40 -24.79 17.89
CA SER A 492 -16.33 -23.37 17.55
C SER A 492 -15.08 -23.06 16.73
N PRO A 493 -15.13 -22.08 15.79
CA PRO A 493 -13.94 -21.65 15.06
C PRO A 493 -12.83 -21.20 16.01
N THR A 494 -11.60 -21.62 15.74
CA THR A 494 -10.41 -21.26 16.52
C THR A 494 -9.30 -20.68 15.66
N PHE A 495 -8.72 -19.57 16.10
CA PHE A 495 -7.55 -18.94 15.49
C PHE A 495 -6.22 -19.52 16.00
N GLY A 496 -6.29 -20.56 16.82
CA GLY A 496 -5.15 -21.24 17.44
C GLY A 496 -4.20 -21.93 16.44
N ALA A 497 -4.71 -22.33 15.28
CA ALA A 497 -3.89 -22.61 14.11
C ALA A 497 -3.64 -21.29 13.35
N MET A 498 -2.41 -20.77 13.43
CA MET A 498 -1.95 -19.61 12.65
C MET A 498 -1.81 -19.97 11.16
N LEU A 499 -1.31 -21.17 10.90
CA LEU A 499 -1.32 -21.81 9.59
C LEU A 499 -2.01 -23.17 9.74
N ALA A 500 -3.27 -23.26 9.31
CA ALA A 500 -3.95 -24.52 9.08
C ALA A 500 -3.52 -25.10 7.73
N PHE A 501 -3.55 -26.43 7.58
CA PHE A 501 -3.26 -27.11 6.32
C PHE A 501 -4.40 -28.04 5.93
N VAL A 502 -4.75 -28.07 4.64
CA VAL A 502 -5.85 -28.92 4.15
C VAL A 502 -5.51 -30.41 4.26
N GLU A 503 -6.54 -31.25 4.46
CA GLU A 503 -6.39 -32.70 4.51
C GLU A 503 -5.78 -33.24 3.20
N GLY A 504 -4.81 -34.17 3.31
CA GLY A 504 -4.06 -34.70 2.17
C GLY A 504 -2.85 -33.86 1.70
N SER A 505 -2.59 -32.68 2.30
CA SER A 505 -1.40 -31.86 2.01
C SER A 505 -0.08 -32.41 2.58
N ASN A 506 -0.14 -33.45 3.43
CA ASN A 506 0.97 -34.01 4.20
C ASN A 506 1.68 -32.99 5.12
N MET A 507 0.95 -31.99 5.61
CA MET A 507 1.40 -30.97 6.56
C MET A 507 0.48 -30.96 7.79
N GLU A 508 1.04 -30.73 8.98
CA GLU A 508 0.27 -30.55 10.22
C GLU A 508 -0.09 -29.07 10.45
N ASN A 509 -1.21 -28.81 11.12
CA ASN A 509 -1.57 -27.44 11.56
C ASN A 509 -0.49 -26.86 12.50
N HIS A 510 -0.22 -25.56 12.39
CA HIS A 510 0.83 -24.89 13.14
C HIS A 510 0.28 -23.74 14.01
N GLY A 511 0.71 -23.71 15.27
CA GLY A 511 0.66 -22.48 16.08
C GLY A 511 1.64 -21.43 15.55
N MET A 512 1.70 -20.27 16.19
CA MET A 512 2.63 -19.20 15.79
C MET A 512 4.11 -19.61 15.90
N ASP A 513 4.49 -20.32 16.96
CA ASP A 513 5.89 -20.77 17.16
C ASP A 513 6.30 -21.82 16.12
N GLU A 514 5.39 -22.74 15.78
CA GLU A 514 5.57 -23.73 14.72
C GLU A 514 5.63 -23.06 13.33
N SER A 515 4.80 -22.03 13.11
CA SER A 515 4.79 -21.23 11.88
C SER A 515 6.09 -20.46 11.67
N MET A 516 6.69 -19.92 12.74
CA MET A 516 8.02 -19.29 12.67
C MET A 516 9.12 -20.30 12.33
N ARG A 517 9.04 -21.56 12.82
CA ARG A 517 9.97 -22.62 12.42
C ARG A 517 9.81 -23.01 10.95
N LEU A 518 8.59 -23.03 10.42
CA LEU A 518 8.33 -23.28 9.00
C LEU A 518 8.88 -22.14 8.12
N LEU A 519 8.62 -20.88 8.47
CA LEU A 519 9.21 -19.71 7.82
C LEU A 519 10.74 -19.77 7.81
N SER A 520 11.34 -20.08 8.95
CA SER A 520 12.80 -20.15 9.09
C SER A 520 13.44 -21.22 8.20
N LYS A 521 12.76 -22.35 7.98
CA LYS A 521 13.18 -23.35 6.97
C LYS A 521 13.02 -22.84 5.54
N MET A 522 11.91 -22.17 5.22
CA MET A 522 11.54 -21.78 3.86
C MET A 522 12.22 -20.49 3.33
N ALA A 523 12.76 -19.64 4.21
CA ALA A 523 13.29 -18.33 3.82
C ALA A 523 14.82 -18.26 3.69
N GLY A 524 15.55 -19.30 4.11
CA GLY A 524 17.01 -19.41 4.00
C GLY A 524 17.81 -18.62 5.04
N ASP A 525 19.11 -18.90 5.12
CA ASP A 525 19.98 -18.38 6.19
C ASP A 525 20.17 -16.87 6.14
N ASP A 526 20.21 -16.24 4.95
CA ASP A 526 20.29 -14.79 4.81
C ASP A 526 19.12 -14.10 5.53
N TYR A 527 17.90 -14.62 5.32
CA TYR A 527 16.70 -14.09 5.97
C TYR A 527 16.71 -14.37 7.47
N ASN A 528 17.10 -15.59 7.89
CA ASN A 528 17.22 -15.95 9.30
C ASN A 528 18.23 -15.05 10.04
N ALA A 529 19.39 -14.78 9.42
CA ALA A 529 20.43 -13.92 9.94
C ALA A 529 19.98 -12.46 9.98
N MET A 530 19.32 -11.96 8.93
CA MET A 530 18.73 -10.62 8.88
C MET A 530 17.68 -10.45 10.00
N LEU A 531 16.77 -11.40 10.16
CA LEU A 531 15.72 -11.37 11.17
C LEU A 531 16.33 -11.37 12.59
N ALA A 532 17.15 -12.37 12.93
CA ALA A 532 17.74 -12.53 14.25
C ALA A 532 18.71 -11.40 14.65
N LYS A 533 19.35 -10.73 13.67
CA LYS A 533 20.22 -9.56 13.87
C LYS A 533 19.46 -8.28 14.24
N ASN A 534 18.20 -8.16 13.83
CA ASN A 534 17.43 -6.90 13.89
C ASN A 534 16.19 -6.96 14.78
N TYR A 535 15.61 -8.14 15.02
CA TYR A 535 14.28 -8.29 15.62
C TYR A 535 14.18 -9.50 16.55
N THR A 536 13.36 -9.36 17.60
CA THR A 536 12.90 -10.48 18.42
C THR A 536 11.37 -10.61 18.36
N VAL A 537 10.88 -11.83 18.53
CA VAL A 537 9.45 -12.19 18.47
C VAL A 537 8.95 -12.89 19.74
N GLY A 538 9.78 -12.97 20.79
CA GLY A 538 9.47 -13.64 22.05
C GLY A 538 8.62 -12.78 23.01
N ALA A 539 8.58 -13.22 24.28
CA ALA A 539 7.98 -12.47 25.38
C ALA A 539 8.77 -12.70 26.69
N SER A 540 9.13 -11.62 27.35
CA SER A 540 9.72 -11.62 28.70
C SER A 540 8.61 -11.57 29.74
N VAL A 541 8.39 -12.67 30.47
CA VAL A 541 7.36 -12.80 31.54
C VAL A 541 7.91 -12.56 32.95
N THR A 542 9.21 -12.28 33.09
CA THR A 542 9.86 -11.94 34.36
C THR A 542 10.76 -10.71 34.23
N GLN A 543 10.90 -9.96 35.33
CA GLN A 543 11.79 -8.79 35.37
C GLN A 543 13.23 -9.15 34.97
N LYS A 544 13.74 -10.33 35.37
CA LYS A 544 15.08 -10.81 35.01
C LYS A 544 15.25 -11.05 33.51
N GLN A 545 14.19 -11.47 32.80
CA GLN A 545 14.22 -11.53 31.33
C GLN A 545 14.18 -10.12 30.74
N MET A 546 13.25 -9.28 31.18
CA MET A 546 13.08 -7.89 30.71
C MET A 546 14.35 -7.04 30.86
N ASP A 547 15.03 -7.14 32.01
CA ASP A 547 16.28 -6.44 32.33
C ASP A 547 17.46 -6.89 31.45
N LYS A 548 17.37 -8.09 30.86
CA LYS A 548 18.33 -8.61 29.87
C LYS A 548 17.93 -8.14 28.47
N THR A 549 16.68 -8.41 28.07
CA THR A 549 16.20 -8.17 26.70
C THR A 549 16.18 -6.69 26.35
N THR A 550 15.69 -5.80 27.23
CA THR A 550 15.65 -4.33 27.00
C THR A 550 17.02 -3.72 26.62
N LYS A 551 18.14 -4.37 26.97
CA LYS A 551 19.51 -3.91 26.65
C LYS A 551 20.01 -4.38 25.27
N ASP A 552 19.22 -5.18 24.56
CA ASP A 552 19.50 -5.69 23.22
C ASP A 552 18.72 -4.87 22.16
N PRO A 553 19.41 -4.21 21.21
CA PRO A 553 18.76 -3.47 20.13
C PRO A 553 17.74 -4.27 19.30
N ALA A 554 17.91 -5.59 19.17
CA ALA A 554 16.95 -6.42 18.45
C ALA A 554 15.56 -6.45 19.14
N SER A 555 15.52 -6.28 20.46
CA SER A 555 14.28 -6.26 21.25
C SER A 555 13.52 -4.93 21.18
N TRP A 556 14.14 -3.85 20.71
CA TRP A 556 13.56 -2.50 20.84
C TRP A 556 12.31 -2.27 19.97
N THR A 557 11.94 -3.22 19.11
CA THR A 557 10.64 -3.24 18.41
C THR A 557 9.57 -4.10 19.08
N ASN A 558 9.96 -4.89 20.08
CA ASN A 558 9.10 -5.86 20.75
C ASN A 558 8.65 -5.33 22.12
N PRO A 559 7.41 -4.85 22.27
CA PRO A 559 6.92 -4.31 23.55
C PRO A 559 6.68 -5.38 24.63
N LEU A 560 6.88 -6.67 24.30
CA LEU A 560 6.92 -7.77 25.26
C LEU A 560 8.35 -8.10 25.75
N GLU A 561 9.39 -7.49 25.18
CA GLU A 561 10.80 -7.76 25.53
C GLU A 561 11.66 -6.51 25.73
N ALA A 562 11.24 -5.35 25.23
CA ALA A 562 11.67 -4.04 25.70
C ALA A 562 10.54 -3.38 26.49
N SER A 563 10.88 -2.79 27.64
CA SER A 563 9.95 -1.96 28.41
C SER A 563 9.71 -0.60 27.76
N LEU A 564 8.77 0.17 28.28
CA LEU A 564 8.60 1.60 27.95
C LEU A 564 9.74 2.47 28.54
N PRO A 565 9.91 3.72 28.06
CA PRO A 565 10.93 4.66 28.56
C PRO A 565 10.66 5.19 29.99
N HIS A 566 11.65 5.86 30.57
CA HIS A 566 11.50 6.57 31.84
C HIS A 566 10.91 7.97 31.67
N ALA A 567 9.62 8.03 31.29
CA ALA A 567 8.91 9.27 31.02
C ALA A 567 7.60 9.44 31.81
N PRO A 568 7.59 9.43 33.15
CA PRO A 568 6.37 9.48 33.97
C PRO A 568 5.45 10.71 33.72
N ARG A 569 5.94 11.75 33.02
CA ARG A 569 5.14 12.91 32.60
C ARG A 569 4.54 12.78 31.19
N MET A 570 4.88 11.75 30.42
CA MET A 570 4.38 11.51 29.06
C MET A 570 3.05 10.74 29.12
N LYS A 571 2.08 11.15 28.31
CA LYS A 571 0.84 10.40 28.05
C LYS A 571 1.00 9.55 26.79
N ILE A 572 0.36 8.37 26.76
CA ILE A 572 0.21 7.57 25.55
C ILE A 572 -1.29 7.49 25.23
N TYR A 573 -1.68 7.91 24.03
CA TYR A 573 -3.03 7.65 23.50
C TYR A 573 -2.93 6.57 22.43
N CYS A 574 -3.68 5.48 22.58
CA CYS A 574 -3.86 4.48 21.54
C CYS A 574 -5.21 4.70 20.87
N LEU A 575 -5.18 5.08 19.58
CA LEU A 575 -6.35 5.38 18.76
C LEU A 575 -6.45 4.31 17.67
N TYR A 576 -7.43 3.39 17.72
CA TYR A 576 -7.49 2.29 16.74
C TYR A 576 -8.92 1.87 16.37
N GLY A 577 -9.05 1.30 15.17
CA GLY A 577 -10.31 0.81 14.63
C GLY A 577 -10.70 -0.55 15.22
N VAL A 578 -12.01 -0.75 15.40
CA VAL A 578 -12.61 -2.02 15.85
C VAL A 578 -13.91 -2.30 15.08
N GLY A 579 -14.35 -3.55 15.06
CA GLY A 579 -15.55 -3.98 14.35
C GLY A 579 -15.36 -4.14 12.84
N LYS A 580 -14.13 -4.34 12.34
CA LYS A 580 -13.85 -4.68 10.95
C LYS A 580 -13.17 -6.06 10.82
N SER A 581 -13.72 -6.89 9.94
CA SER A 581 -13.14 -8.17 9.50
C SER A 581 -11.67 -8.00 9.11
N THR A 582 -10.78 -8.71 9.80
CA THR A 582 -9.32 -8.54 9.71
C THR A 582 -8.58 -9.87 9.62
N GLU A 583 -7.56 -9.98 8.76
CA GLU A 583 -6.83 -11.23 8.53
C GLU A 583 -6.10 -11.76 9.79
N ARG A 584 -6.55 -12.89 10.34
CA ARG A 584 -6.12 -13.41 11.66
C ARG A 584 -5.41 -14.76 11.62
N SER A 585 -5.77 -15.67 10.71
CA SER A 585 -4.99 -16.86 10.38
C SER A 585 -5.32 -17.39 8.97
N TYR A 586 -4.58 -18.40 8.49
CA TYR A 586 -4.63 -18.85 7.09
C TYR A 586 -4.79 -20.36 6.97
N THR A 587 -5.53 -20.79 5.94
CA THR A 587 -5.55 -22.19 5.48
C THR A 587 -4.66 -22.32 4.25
N TYR A 588 -3.66 -23.18 4.34
CA TYR A 588 -2.66 -23.44 3.31
C TYR A 588 -2.84 -24.82 2.66
N ASN A 589 -2.36 -24.95 1.44
CA ASN A 589 -2.26 -26.20 0.69
C ASN A 589 -0.84 -26.32 0.09
N ARG A 590 -0.41 -27.55 -0.21
CA ARG A 590 0.88 -27.88 -0.83
C ARG A 590 0.63 -28.21 -2.31
N VAL A 591 1.39 -27.60 -3.22
CA VAL A 591 1.39 -28.07 -4.62
C VAL A 591 1.98 -29.47 -4.64
N SER A 592 1.18 -30.46 -5.02
CA SER A 592 1.57 -31.87 -5.10
C SER A 592 2.80 -32.08 -5.99
N ASP A 593 3.69 -32.97 -5.58
CA ASP A 593 5.00 -33.20 -6.20
C ASP A 593 4.93 -33.83 -7.63
N LEU A 594 3.69 -34.10 -8.10
CA LEU A 594 3.33 -34.51 -9.46
C LEU A 594 3.22 -33.33 -10.46
N ALA A 595 3.27 -32.08 -10.00
CA ALA A 595 3.41 -30.94 -10.91
C ALA A 595 4.79 -30.98 -11.61
N PRO A 596 4.89 -30.65 -12.91
CA PRO A 596 6.13 -30.83 -13.67
C PRO A 596 7.30 -30.07 -13.03
N HIS A 597 8.39 -30.79 -12.78
CA HIS A 597 9.52 -30.29 -12.00
C HIS A 597 10.15 -29.04 -12.65
N ILE A 598 9.88 -27.87 -12.06
CA ILE A 598 10.65 -26.65 -12.32
C ILE A 598 11.98 -26.81 -11.57
N PHE A 599 12.99 -27.34 -12.26
CA PHE A 599 14.36 -27.49 -11.76
C PHE A 599 14.98 -26.13 -11.45
N ASP A 600 14.86 -25.67 -10.21
CA ASP A 600 15.44 -24.40 -9.76
C ASP A 600 16.87 -24.62 -9.25
N GLN A 601 17.87 -24.45 -10.13
CA GLN A 601 19.29 -24.64 -9.81
C GLN A 601 19.92 -23.39 -9.18
N ARG A 602 19.34 -22.88 -8.08
CA ARG A 602 19.89 -21.72 -7.36
C ARG A 602 20.39 -22.09 -5.95
N PRO A 603 21.55 -21.56 -5.50
CA PRO A 603 22.06 -21.86 -4.17
C PRO A 603 21.23 -21.10 -3.12
N GLY A 604 20.57 -21.81 -2.20
CA GLY A 604 19.66 -21.18 -1.24
C GLY A 604 18.76 -22.13 -0.43
N ASN A 605 19.39 -23.06 0.30
CA ASN A 605 18.88 -23.70 1.52
C ASN A 605 17.74 -24.76 1.51
N VAL A 606 18.13 -25.92 2.06
CA VAL A 606 17.37 -26.82 2.95
C VAL A 606 16.02 -27.35 2.46
N SER A 607 16.10 -28.19 1.44
CA SER A 607 15.78 -29.62 1.55
C SER A 607 14.88 -30.10 2.70
N ASP A 608 13.72 -30.67 2.32
CA ASP A 608 13.16 -31.87 2.96
C ASP A 608 14.07 -33.10 2.76
N GLU A 609 13.62 -34.31 3.13
CA GLU A 609 14.39 -35.55 2.94
C GLU A 609 14.72 -35.87 1.45
N THR A 610 14.15 -35.13 0.50
CA THR A 610 14.37 -35.29 -0.96
C THR A 610 15.23 -34.18 -1.58
N GLY A 611 15.49 -33.09 -0.87
CA GLY A 611 16.23 -31.93 -1.40
C GLY A 611 15.39 -30.69 -1.73
N GLN A 612 14.07 -30.69 -1.46
CA GLN A 612 13.16 -29.65 -1.98
C GLN A 612 12.53 -28.75 -0.91
N VAL A 613 12.23 -27.50 -1.28
CA VAL A 613 11.51 -26.53 -0.44
C VAL A 613 9.99 -26.68 -0.68
N PRO A 614 9.15 -26.87 0.37
CA PRO A 614 7.71 -27.05 0.20
C PRO A 614 7.01 -25.89 -0.52
N ASN A 615 6.41 -26.17 -1.67
CA ASN A 615 5.70 -25.20 -2.49
C ASN A 615 4.25 -24.98 -1.98
N ILE A 616 4.13 -24.34 -0.82
CA ILE A 616 2.84 -24.07 -0.15
C ILE A 616 2.22 -22.73 -0.57
N TYR A 617 0.91 -22.60 -0.41
CA TYR A 617 0.14 -21.40 -0.72
C TYR A 617 -1.20 -21.33 0.02
N ILE A 618 -1.77 -20.13 0.19
CA ILE A 618 -3.11 -19.93 0.77
C ILE A 618 -4.15 -20.57 -0.15
N ASP A 619 -4.97 -21.49 0.37
CA ASP A 619 -5.96 -22.20 -0.43
C ASP A 619 -7.22 -21.36 -0.62
N THR A 620 -7.26 -20.63 -1.72
CA THR A 620 -8.39 -19.77 -2.09
C THR A 620 -9.68 -20.53 -2.43
N SER A 621 -9.67 -21.88 -2.49
CA SER A 621 -10.89 -22.68 -2.62
C SER A 621 -11.60 -22.93 -1.29
N VAL A 622 -10.91 -22.75 -0.15
CA VAL A 622 -11.49 -22.94 1.19
C VAL A 622 -12.31 -21.71 1.56
N HIS A 623 -13.63 -21.87 1.71
CA HIS A 623 -14.54 -20.80 2.10
C HIS A 623 -15.67 -21.35 2.96
N ASP A 624 -15.86 -20.76 4.14
CA ASP A 624 -16.91 -21.13 5.11
C ASP A 624 -17.30 -19.88 5.92
N ASP A 625 -18.48 -19.32 5.65
CA ASP A 625 -18.99 -18.12 6.33
C ASP A 625 -19.31 -18.35 7.82
N ARG A 626 -19.52 -19.59 8.27
CA ARG A 626 -19.79 -19.91 9.69
C ARG A 626 -18.52 -19.95 10.52
N LEU A 627 -17.43 -20.36 9.89
CA LEU A 627 -16.07 -20.24 10.43
C LEU A 627 -15.41 -18.90 10.01
N GLY A 628 -16.12 -18.02 9.30
CA GLY A 628 -15.61 -16.76 8.76
C GLY A 628 -14.30 -16.89 7.96
N ILE A 629 -14.11 -18.02 7.27
CA ILE A 629 -12.99 -18.27 6.38
C ILE A 629 -13.37 -17.79 4.98
N SER A 630 -12.69 -16.76 4.49
CA SER A 630 -12.92 -16.18 3.18
C SER A 630 -11.73 -16.47 2.27
N TYR A 631 -11.87 -17.41 1.34
CA TYR A 631 -10.84 -17.85 0.38
C TYR A 631 -9.48 -18.14 1.06
N GLY A 632 -9.48 -19.05 2.02
CA GLY A 632 -8.30 -19.47 2.77
C GLY A 632 -7.84 -18.51 3.86
N VAL A 633 -8.53 -17.38 4.09
CA VAL A 633 -8.18 -16.41 5.14
C VAL A 633 -9.27 -16.35 6.22
N HIS A 634 -8.92 -16.77 7.43
CA HIS A 634 -9.77 -16.73 8.62
C HIS A 634 -9.72 -15.31 9.24
N GLN A 635 -10.89 -14.72 9.47
CA GLN A 635 -11.02 -13.30 9.81
C GLN A 635 -11.29 -13.11 11.30
N GLY A 636 -10.57 -12.23 11.99
CA GLY A 636 -10.88 -11.79 13.35
C GLY A 636 -11.40 -10.35 13.38
N ASP A 637 -11.62 -9.82 14.59
CA ASP A 637 -11.88 -8.40 14.83
C ASP A 637 -10.57 -7.56 14.72
N GLY A 638 -10.70 -6.29 14.35
CA GLY A 638 -9.61 -5.34 14.11
C GLY A 638 -10.03 -4.15 13.24
N ASP A 639 -9.05 -3.58 12.52
CA ASP A 639 -9.22 -2.41 11.63
C ASP A 639 -9.18 -2.76 10.11
N GLY A 640 -9.22 -4.04 9.76
CA GLY A 640 -9.03 -4.58 8.41
C GLY A 640 -7.61 -5.03 8.09
N THR A 641 -6.59 -4.50 8.77
CA THR A 641 -5.18 -4.88 8.57
C THR A 641 -4.54 -5.47 9.84
N VAL A 642 -4.85 -4.91 11.00
CA VAL A 642 -4.25 -5.21 12.30
C VAL A 642 -5.29 -5.88 13.20
N PRO A 643 -5.14 -7.16 13.56
CA PRO A 643 -6.06 -7.81 14.48
C PRO A 643 -6.09 -7.10 15.84
N LEU A 644 -7.26 -7.09 16.48
CA LEU A 644 -7.53 -6.39 17.73
C LEU A 644 -6.52 -6.73 18.84
N LEU A 645 -6.09 -7.99 18.96
CA LEU A 645 -5.03 -8.39 19.90
C LEU A 645 -3.75 -7.58 19.73
N SER A 646 -3.35 -7.25 18.49
CA SER A 646 -2.07 -6.59 18.20
C SER A 646 -2.09 -5.08 18.44
N THR A 647 -3.19 -4.41 18.11
CA THR A 647 -3.30 -2.97 18.36
C THR A 647 -3.77 -2.66 19.80
N GLY A 648 -4.60 -3.53 20.38
CA GLY A 648 -5.22 -3.33 21.69
C GLY A 648 -4.45 -3.87 22.90
N TYR A 649 -3.86 -5.09 22.85
CA TYR A 649 -3.37 -5.76 24.06
C TYR A 649 -2.37 -4.91 24.86
N MET A 650 -1.36 -4.33 24.19
CA MET A 650 -0.37 -3.49 24.88
C MET A 650 -0.96 -2.20 25.44
N CYS A 651 -2.00 -1.65 24.82
CA CYS A 651 -2.64 -0.41 25.24
C CYS A 651 -3.62 -0.60 26.41
N VAL A 652 -4.25 -1.78 26.50
CA VAL A 652 -5.31 -2.09 27.49
C VAL A 652 -4.77 -2.82 28.71
N ASP A 653 -3.92 -3.83 28.52
CA ASP A 653 -3.38 -4.67 29.61
C ASP A 653 -1.86 -4.61 29.71
N GLY A 654 -1.14 -4.81 28.61
CA GLY A 654 0.32 -4.94 28.61
C GLY A 654 1.02 -3.76 29.29
N TRP A 655 0.77 -2.52 28.86
CA TRP A 655 1.34 -1.32 29.49
C TRP A 655 0.61 -0.87 30.78
N SER A 656 -0.38 -1.63 31.28
CA SER A 656 -0.82 -1.50 32.68
C SER A 656 0.15 -2.23 33.63
N LYS A 657 0.75 -3.34 33.18
CA LYS A 657 1.69 -4.16 33.94
C LYS A 657 3.03 -3.44 34.10
N LYS A 658 3.52 -3.31 35.35
CA LYS A 658 4.81 -2.67 35.68
C LYS A 658 6.03 -3.26 34.95
N LEU A 659 5.94 -4.52 34.52
CA LEU A 659 6.99 -5.20 33.75
C LEU A 659 7.26 -4.50 32.39
N TYR A 660 6.20 -4.02 31.73
CA TYR A 660 6.28 -3.32 30.45
C TYR A 660 6.20 -1.79 30.62
N ASN A 661 5.54 -1.29 31.66
CA ASN A 661 5.46 0.13 32.01
C ASN A 661 6.05 0.42 33.42
N PRO A 662 7.39 0.37 33.58
CA PRO A 662 8.04 0.52 34.88
C PRO A 662 7.85 1.92 35.50
N SER A 663 7.54 2.92 34.68
CA SER A 663 7.39 4.32 35.05
C SER A 663 5.94 4.71 35.39
N GLY A 664 4.97 3.81 35.20
CA GLY A 664 3.55 4.09 35.44
C GLY A 664 2.97 5.20 34.57
N MET A 665 3.43 5.33 33.32
CA MET A 665 2.93 6.36 32.39
C MET A 665 1.45 6.14 32.09
N LYS A 666 0.67 7.24 31.99
CA LYS A 666 -0.76 7.15 31.68
C LYS A 666 -0.94 6.73 30.22
N VAL A 667 -1.40 5.50 30.02
CA VAL A 667 -1.93 5.01 28.75
C VAL A 667 -3.44 5.23 28.73
N ILE A 668 -3.98 5.63 27.58
CA ILE A 668 -5.40 5.90 27.35
C ILE A 668 -5.77 5.21 26.04
N THR A 669 -6.65 4.21 26.12
CA THR A 669 -7.18 3.54 24.92
C THR A 669 -8.45 4.23 24.46
N ARG A 670 -8.55 4.54 23.17
CA ARG A 670 -9.77 5.03 22.53
C ARG A 670 -10.00 4.26 21.24
N GLU A 671 -11.04 3.43 21.27
CA GLU A 671 -11.48 2.64 20.12
C GLU A 671 -12.46 3.42 19.23
N PHE A 672 -12.46 3.10 17.94
CA PHE A 672 -13.31 3.73 16.94
C PHE A 672 -14.03 2.62 16.15
N THR A 673 -15.33 2.44 16.39
CA THR A 673 -16.14 1.45 15.66
C THR A 673 -16.21 1.80 14.18
N HIS A 674 -15.82 0.87 13.30
CA HIS A 674 -15.83 1.09 11.86
C HIS A 674 -17.25 1.31 11.33
N GLN A 675 -17.50 2.47 10.69
CA GLN A 675 -18.75 2.76 9.99
C GLN A 675 -18.44 3.17 8.54
N SER A 676 -18.73 2.29 7.58
CA SER A 676 -18.62 2.58 6.14
C SER A 676 -19.82 3.41 5.66
N SER A 677 -19.56 4.48 4.92
CA SER A 677 -20.57 5.26 4.19
C SER A 677 -21.18 4.44 3.04
N LEU A 678 -22.47 4.63 2.81
CA LEU A 678 -23.21 4.05 1.68
C LEU A 678 -23.16 4.93 0.42
N SER A 679 -22.43 6.05 0.47
CA SER A 679 -22.36 7.04 -0.60
C SER A 679 -21.38 6.61 -1.71
N PRO A 680 -21.80 6.51 -2.99
CA PRO A 680 -20.91 6.14 -4.10
C PRO A 680 -19.77 7.13 -4.40
N VAL A 681 -19.77 8.32 -3.77
CA VAL A 681 -18.64 9.27 -3.82
C VAL A 681 -17.67 9.13 -2.65
N ASP A 682 -18.08 8.52 -1.54
CA ASP A 682 -17.22 8.26 -0.37
C ASP A 682 -16.39 6.98 -0.59
N ILE A 683 -15.53 6.99 -1.61
CA ILE A 683 -14.72 5.81 -1.98
C ILE A 683 -13.93 5.26 -0.78
N ARG A 684 -13.48 6.16 0.12
CA ARG A 684 -12.73 5.91 1.37
C ARG A 684 -13.63 5.68 2.61
N GLY A 685 -14.84 5.15 2.44
CA GLY A 685 -15.75 4.82 3.55
C GLY A 685 -16.34 6.01 4.34
N GLY A 686 -16.00 7.26 4.02
CA GLY A 686 -16.56 8.47 4.65
C GLY A 686 -16.11 8.72 6.09
N LYS A 687 -16.54 9.85 6.69
CA LYS A 687 -15.93 10.47 7.89
C LYS A 687 -15.93 9.66 9.20
N ARG A 688 -16.51 8.45 9.21
CA ARG A 688 -16.56 7.52 10.36
C ARG A 688 -15.99 6.12 10.07
N THR A 689 -15.39 5.93 8.90
CA THR A 689 -14.54 4.77 8.66
C THR A 689 -13.48 4.64 9.76
N ALA A 690 -13.23 3.41 10.19
CA ALA A 690 -12.09 3.07 11.05
C ALA A 690 -11.27 1.93 10.42
N ASP A 691 -11.22 1.90 9.08
CA ASP A 691 -10.24 1.10 8.36
C ASP A 691 -8.81 1.55 8.69
N HIS A 692 -7.87 0.61 8.69
CA HIS A 692 -6.45 0.82 9.00
C HIS A 692 -5.82 2.07 8.38
N VAL A 693 -6.11 2.38 7.11
CA VAL A 693 -5.57 3.59 6.45
C VAL A 693 -6.56 4.74 6.49
N ASP A 694 -7.86 4.46 6.39
CA ASP A 694 -8.87 5.52 6.38
C ASP A 694 -9.04 6.21 7.74
N ILE A 695 -8.61 5.58 8.85
CA ILE A 695 -8.65 6.14 10.21
C ILE A 695 -7.95 7.51 10.33
N LEU A 696 -7.00 7.82 9.43
CA LEU A 696 -6.37 9.14 9.33
C LEU A 696 -7.31 10.24 8.79
N GLY A 697 -8.43 9.87 8.17
CA GLY A 697 -9.53 10.75 7.78
C GLY A 697 -10.76 10.66 8.69
N ASN A 698 -10.68 9.92 9.81
CA ASN A 698 -11.79 9.81 10.75
C ASN A 698 -11.97 11.12 11.53
N TYR A 699 -13.19 11.66 11.53
CA TYR A 699 -13.53 12.94 12.17
C TYR A 699 -13.24 12.93 13.68
N GLN A 700 -13.54 11.86 14.40
CA GLN A 700 -13.35 11.83 15.86
C GLN A 700 -11.88 11.59 16.23
N VAL A 701 -11.13 10.76 15.48
CA VAL A 701 -9.67 10.64 15.64
C VAL A 701 -8.99 11.99 15.45
N THR A 702 -9.46 12.76 14.46
CA THR A 702 -8.96 14.10 14.17
C THR A 702 -9.34 15.09 15.28
N LYS A 703 -10.58 15.07 15.78
CA LYS A 703 -11.05 15.88 16.93
C LYS A 703 -10.23 15.61 18.19
N ASP A 704 -9.98 14.34 18.49
CA ASP A 704 -9.16 13.89 19.63
C ASP A 704 -7.71 14.36 19.48
N LEU A 705 -7.10 14.20 18.30
CA LEU A 705 -5.73 14.68 18.04
C LEU A 705 -5.63 16.20 18.16
N LEU A 706 -6.58 16.95 17.61
CA LEU A 706 -6.58 18.42 17.68
C LEU A 706 -6.71 18.91 19.13
N ALA A 707 -7.48 18.21 19.98
CA ALA A 707 -7.55 18.51 21.41
C ALA A 707 -6.21 18.24 22.12
N ILE A 708 -5.50 17.16 21.76
CA ILE A 708 -4.19 16.84 22.32
C ILE A 708 -3.16 17.92 21.96
N VAL A 709 -3.03 18.29 20.68
CA VAL A 709 -1.98 19.23 20.23
C VAL A 709 -2.26 20.68 20.64
N ALA A 710 -3.54 21.04 20.86
CA ALA A 710 -3.97 22.34 21.38
C ALA A 710 -3.87 22.45 22.93
N GLY A 711 -3.37 21.41 23.62
CA GLY A 711 -3.19 21.43 25.07
C GLY A 711 -4.49 21.33 25.89
N ARG A 712 -5.49 20.62 25.34
CA ARG A 712 -6.76 20.27 26.01
C ARG A 712 -6.82 18.77 26.28
N ASP A 713 -5.69 18.18 26.63
CA ASP A 713 -5.48 16.73 26.70
C ASP A 713 -5.96 16.11 28.03
N GLY A 714 -7.24 16.36 28.34
CA GLY A 714 -7.93 15.93 29.56
C GLY A 714 -9.42 15.68 29.33
N ASP A 715 -10.20 16.75 29.16
CA ASP A 715 -11.67 16.69 29.11
C ASP A 715 -12.17 16.03 27.81
N GLY A 716 -13.01 14.99 27.91
CA GLY A 716 -13.55 14.27 26.75
C GLY A 716 -12.57 13.28 26.10
N LEU A 717 -11.36 13.17 26.66
CA LEU A 717 -10.26 12.29 26.23
C LEU A 717 -10.02 11.13 27.22
N GLU A 718 -11.10 10.64 27.83
CA GLU A 718 -11.12 9.45 28.70
C GLU A 718 -10.93 8.15 27.89
N GLU A 719 -10.80 7.02 28.59
CA GLU A 719 -10.76 5.70 27.96
C GLU A 719 -12.14 5.35 27.36
N GLN A 720 -12.17 4.94 26.09
CA GLN A 720 -13.35 4.33 25.45
C GLN A 720 -12.96 3.00 24.80
N ILE A 721 -13.63 1.93 25.22
CA ILE A 721 -13.43 0.56 24.74
C ILE A 721 -14.82 -0.04 24.57
N TYR A 722 -15.09 -0.48 23.34
CA TYR A 722 -16.33 -1.11 22.88
C TYR A 722 -16.13 -2.60 22.57
N SER A 723 -14.89 -3.00 22.26
CA SER A 723 -14.52 -4.35 21.85
C SER A 723 -14.33 -5.31 23.04
N LYS A 724 -14.28 -6.61 22.72
CA LYS A 724 -14.00 -7.70 23.66
C LYS A 724 -12.51 -7.78 24.07
N ILE A 725 -11.66 -6.77 23.76
CA ILE A 725 -10.20 -6.79 24.05
C ILE A 725 -9.86 -7.07 25.52
N LYS A 726 -10.68 -6.59 26.47
CA LYS A 726 -10.49 -6.85 27.92
C LYS A 726 -10.73 -8.32 28.30
N GLU A 727 -11.56 -9.03 27.55
CA GLU A 727 -11.76 -10.48 27.72
C GLU A 727 -10.63 -11.27 27.06
N TYR A 728 -10.14 -10.80 25.91
CA TYR A 728 -9.04 -11.46 25.20
C TYR A 728 -7.72 -11.31 25.96
N SER A 729 -7.41 -10.12 26.49
CA SER A 729 -6.20 -9.90 27.29
C SER A 729 -6.19 -10.72 28.58
N ALA A 730 -7.35 -10.96 29.20
CA ALA A 730 -7.49 -11.80 30.39
C ALA A 730 -7.20 -13.30 30.15
N LYS A 731 -7.16 -13.76 28.89
CA LYS A 731 -6.83 -15.14 28.48
C LYS A 731 -5.37 -15.31 28.03
N VAL A 732 -4.57 -14.24 27.98
CA VAL A 732 -3.16 -14.27 27.52
C VAL A 732 -2.23 -14.79 28.62
N ASP A 733 -1.35 -15.74 28.29
CA ASP A 733 -0.35 -16.34 29.20
C ASP A 733 0.92 -15.47 29.30
N ILE A 734 0.82 -14.28 29.94
CA ILE A 734 1.93 -13.29 30.11
C ILE A 734 1.87 -12.56 31.46
#